data_AF-A0A1V9Z8J5-F1
#
_entry.id   AF-A0A1V9Z8J5-F1
#
_cell.length_a   1.000
_cell.length_b   1.000
_cell.length_c   1.000
_cell.angle_alpha   90.00
_cell.angle_beta   90.00
_cell.angle_gamma   90.00
#
_symmetry.space_group_name_H-M   'P 1'
#
loop_
_entity.id
_entity.type
_entity.pdbx_description
1 polymer ?
#
loop_
_entity_poly.entity_id
_entity_poly.type
_entity_poly.pdbx_seq_one_letter_code
_entity_poly.pdbx_strand_id
1 'polypeptide(L)'
;MNGEVPIVVLFEGREYSLEVSKTEAADVLAIQLYSICDVDVDDQLLLTYDGRTVQPHDTLADFAPEVPLLLLFRRGGTTGFDPVQDGDWEYTCSRIVAPATPLVQPAFRRSDGTVLCQGCATTCCSPDVMITPVTNDTATRAVVRDNFVTDIAVIAGAADVMPPAGYTKIPMDLNHGDSGRFAFLCYRKGGKARPIAHIMVLRGESRAAVPPGYTTVPINATTALATRRAQAALFRSLEGCGVRNLSVGPSHGVSMVLCATALAPDWTLAYDLAPFAGTVCGAHEPCLFAPRVPPPMPLVSFTTLTGAQMAAGQRLEATARAQWLAQQHRAFAHSEAELQSTLEHQSQRVLMYERPDMQARALAVVPVATLEARAKANTASPHVRFEDEVLHQLIHWFKHEFFSWMNQPACSTCGHPRTTPVRTEGPTTPEEVAGEASRVEVYECPQCRALTRFPRRYNDPTKLLETRVGRCGEWANCFTLCCRAMGYEARYVLDFTDHVWTEVYSPAYERWLHCDPCEDQLDRPLTYEVGWGKELNYIFAFARDHVADVIRRYTMVFEDEVLDRRTRAREAWVQTTIAALNNRLQASLPSARRETLRQWAQREEKELATLRLPLAGETEGRVSGSKEWKEARQEGGGTKAEAEGIAKVMPPGIPPPSPATQPMEPLWQRLFVQLVQGCAEPACVNPHCLQTAAKQPGFDPTQHAAASLALLGALHSVVATSQGLNQLFCAAPDAFQSLVLAEAPLRYWPLQDDTGCAVEVSGHCKHVAHGCSAVAKPMATKFNAASAGLQLLPHKVFTAVVDVPAAWSVVFLIQWHAYAPTTARAVFLRIPELDVALALTPSLRLELVIGTASTSSATAIPWDTTCHVTLVATDGALRLLLNGQEVGSPQPCAATAAVTLSFETTALTAVALVSHVAVLPRALPVAAATALAQRAVPGPKLVASGVQGDVQCEECSLPAAQTDSGYVLSALRLWSGEYFDGLQCSYASGDDSTDGLRLTVGARASQPPDQTLALLPGEAIVRVTGRRGAWMDSFGVTTNFGRSIAAGGAGGGPFEVPLPPGHAVRAFALRLGDHVHDPVVFSAPAPRGPVFAALEAAAATANKPTVAAGSAAVLRYLNNLAAAPTDPRCHKIKTTNGFFVKNVASLGAPHVVGVFTGARFALEMADGDQFWVFQAAEPHALHHIHAAIFDLQTFRALHEL
;
A
#
# COMPACT_ATOMS: atom_id res chain seq x y z
N MET A 1 -38.43 41.50 23.77
CA MET A 1 -38.69 40.06 23.59
C MET A 1 -37.33 39.42 23.68
N ASN A 2 -37.06 38.82 24.84
CA ASN A 2 -35.72 38.61 25.36
C ASN A 2 -34.86 37.78 24.40
N GLY A 3 -33.65 38.28 24.09
CA GLY A 3 -32.67 37.62 23.23
C GLY A 3 -31.95 36.46 23.92
N GLU A 4 -32.66 35.77 24.81
CA GLU A 4 -32.19 34.63 25.58
C GLU A 4 -32.21 33.38 24.69
N VAL A 5 -31.08 32.68 24.62
CA VAL A 5 -30.89 31.46 23.84
C VAL A 5 -30.75 30.30 24.83
N PRO A 6 -31.47 29.19 24.64
CA PRO A 6 -31.28 28.00 25.47
C PRO A 6 -29.92 27.36 25.17
N ILE A 7 -29.10 27.20 26.19
CA ILE A 7 -27.80 26.51 26.14
C ILE A 7 -27.87 25.23 26.96
N VAL A 8 -27.28 24.17 26.42
CA VAL A 8 -27.03 22.93 27.14
C VAL A 8 -25.56 22.87 27.51
N VAL A 9 -25.28 22.75 28.81
CA VAL A 9 -23.93 22.56 29.34
C VAL A 9 -23.82 21.14 29.86
N LEU A 10 -22.81 20.42 29.38
CA LEU A 10 -22.48 19.09 29.86
C LEU A 10 -21.39 19.17 30.93
N PHE A 11 -21.66 18.65 32.11
CA PHE A 11 -20.70 18.59 33.22
C PHE A 11 -20.88 17.29 34.02
N GLU A 12 -19.79 16.54 34.22
CA GLU A 12 -19.75 15.28 35.00
C GLU A 12 -20.87 14.26 34.64
N GLY A 13 -21.19 14.15 33.35
CA GLY A 13 -22.20 13.20 32.85
C GLY A 13 -23.66 13.64 33.03
N ARG A 14 -23.90 14.93 33.33
CA ARG A 14 -25.24 15.52 33.42
C ARG A 14 -25.41 16.69 32.45
N GLU A 15 -26.62 16.83 31.94
CA GLU A 15 -27.08 17.98 31.15
C GLU A 15 -27.65 19.07 32.07
N TYR A 16 -27.15 20.30 31.93
CA TYR A 16 -27.70 21.49 32.56
C TYR A 16 -28.23 22.42 31.48
N SER A 17 -29.51 22.81 31.58
CA SER A 17 -30.14 23.75 30.66
C SER A 17 -30.16 25.15 31.26
N LEU A 18 -29.70 26.13 30.48
CA LEU A 18 -29.53 27.53 30.86
C LEU A 18 -30.16 28.44 29.79
N GLU A 19 -30.64 29.61 30.19
CA GLU A 19 -31.06 30.67 29.27
C GLU A 19 -30.10 31.85 29.39
N VAL A 20 -29.45 32.21 28.28
CA VAL A 20 -28.35 33.20 28.28
C VAL A 20 -28.55 34.19 27.14
N SER A 21 -28.28 35.47 27.38
CA SER A 21 -28.40 36.48 26.34
C SER A 21 -27.27 36.37 25.30
N LYS A 22 -27.59 36.54 24.01
CA LYS A 22 -26.58 36.50 22.92
C LYS A 22 -25.41 37.46 23.09
N THR A 23 -25.58 38.53 23.86
CA THR A 23 -24.59 39.59 24.08
C THR A 23 -23.80 39.45 25.37
N GLU A 24 -24.14 38.48 26.22
CA GLU A 24 -23.42 38.24 27.47
C GLU A 24 -22.05 37.61 27.19
N ALA A 25 -21.04 38.10 27.92
CA ALA A 25 -19.67 37.57 27.85
C ALA A 25 -19.59 36.24 28.63
N ALA A 26 -18.64 35.39 28.26
CA ALA A 26 -18.40 34.11 28.92
C ALA A 26 -18.14 34.24 30.43
N ASP A 27 -17.58 35.38 30.90
CA ASP A 27 -17.41 35.66 32.34
C ASP A 27 -18.72 35.66 33.13
N VAL A 28 -19.81 36.17 32.54
CA VAL A 28 -21.13 36.19 33.17
C VAL A 28 -21.71 34.77 33.23
N LEU A 29 -21.52 33.99 32.17
CA LEU A 29 -21.89 32.58 32.12
C LEU A 29 -21.14 31.76 33.17
N ALA A 30 -19.85 32.04 33.38
CA ALA A 30 -19.04 31.34 34.38
C ALA A 30 -19.57 31.54 35.81
N ILE A 31 -20.07 32.74 36.14
CA ILE A 31 -20.69 33.03 37.44
C ILE A 31 -22.01 32.26 37.61
N GLN A 32 -22.84 32.19 36.56
CA GLN A 32 -24.09 31.41 36.59
C GLN A 32 -23.78 29.91 36.79
N LEU A 33 -22.75 29.40 36.11
CA LEU A 33 -22.29 28.02 36.26
C LEU A 33 -21.73 27.74 37.65
N TYR A 34 -21.05 28.70 38.29
CA TYR A 34 -20.63 28.56 39.70
C TYR A 34 -21.83 28.31 40.61
N SER A 35 -22.93 29.05 40.44
CA SER A 35 -24.13 28.90 41.26
C SER A 35 -24.85 27.54 41.08
N ILE A 36 -24.69 26.89 39.93
CA ILE A 36 -25.44 25.66 39.57
C ILE A 36 -24.58 24.40 39.74
N CYS A 37 -23.31 24.49 39.35
CA CYS A 37 -22.38 23.36 39.31
C CYS A 37 -21.36 23.36 40.47
N ASP A 38 -21.29 24.43 41.28
CA ASP A 38 -20.34 24.58 42.40
C ASP A 38 -18.86 24.41 41.96
N VAL A 39 -18.49 25.08 40.86
CA VAL A 39 -17.13 25.11 40.30
C VAL A 39 -16.63 26.55 40.26
N ASP A 40 -15.58 26.85 41.04
CA ASP A 40 -15.00 28.20 41.13
C ASP A 40 -14.66 28.75 39.72
N VAL A 41 -14.92 30.04 39.49
CA VAL A 41 -14.76 30.71 38.19
C VAL A 41 -13.33 30.56 37.66
N ASP A 42 -12.31 30.63 38.53
CA ASP A 42 -10.90 30.50 38.14
C ASP A 42 -10.52 29.05 37.75
N ASP A 43 -11.34 28.09 38.18
CA ASP A 43 -11.18 26.66 37.93
C ASP A 43 -12.02 26.16 36.74
N GLN A 44 -12.80 27.01 36.08
CA GLN A 44 -13.62 26.62 34.93
C GLN A 44 -12.80 26.59 33.62
N LEU A 45 -13.02 25.54 32.83
CA LEU A 45 -12.59 25.43 31.44
C LEU A 45 -13.80 25.13 30.55
N LEU A 46 -14.17 26.10 29.70
CA LEU A 46 -15.31 26.00 28.79
C LEU A 46 -14.85 25.67 27.37
N LEU A 47 -15.52 24.70 26.76
CA LEU A 47 -15.23 24.19 25.42
C LEU A 47 -16.50 24.13 24.58
N THR A 48 -16.39 24.52 23.31
CA THR A 48 -17.44 24.38 22.32
C THR A 48 -17.44 22.97 21.71
N TYR A 49 -18.53 22.59 21.02
CA TYR A 49 -18.66 21.26 20.41
C TYR A 49 -17.61 20.96 19.31
N ASP A 50 -17.06 22.00 18.68
CA ASP A 50 -15.97 21.95 17.69
C ASP A 50 -14.58 21.89 18.35
N GLY A 51 -14.48 22.01 19.67
CA GLY A 51 -13.24 21.85 20.44
C GLY A 51 -12.47 23.15 20.68
N ARG A 52 -13.07 24.32 20.42
CA ARG A 52 -12.49 25.63 20.69
C ARG A 52 -12.66 26.01 22.17
N THR A 53 -11.56 26.44 22.80
CA THR A 53 -11.58 26.97 24.17
C THR A 53 -12.19 28.36 24.19
N VAL A 54 -13.24 28.55 24.99
CA VAL A 54 -13.94 29.83 25.13
C VAL A 54 -13.10 30.78 26.00
N GLN A 55 -12.85 31.99 25.50
CA GLN A 55 -12.15 33.01 26.28
C GLN A 55 -13.14 33.84 27.12
N PRO A 56 -12.71 34.38 28.28
CA PRO A 56 -13.49 35.28 29.15
C PRO A 56 -14.33 36.34 28.42
N HIS A 57 -13.75 36.93 27.37
CA HIS A 57 -14.32 38.04 26.62
C HIS A 57 -15.14 37.62 25.38
N ASP A 58 -15.17 36.33 25.03
CA ASP A 58 -15.95 35.86 23.89
C ASP A 58 -17.45 35.95 24.22
N THR A 59 -18.27 36.42 23.28
CA THR A 59 -19.73 36.44 23.44
C THR A 59 -20.36 35.15 22.91
N LEU A 60 -21.58 34.82 23.37
CA LEU A 60 -22.29 33.62 22.91
C LEU A 60 -22.42 33.55 21.38
N ALA A 61 -22.57 34.70 20.72
CA ALA A 61 -22.62 34.80 19.27
C ALA A 61 -21.28 34.43 18.58
N ASP A 62 -20.15 34.58 19.26
CA ASP A 62 -18.81 34.34 18.71
C ASP A 62 -18.37 32.88 18.79
N PHE A 63 -18.82 32.14 19.82
CA PHE A 63 -18.38 30.76 20.06
C PHE A 63 -19.47 29.71 19.85
N ALA A 64 -20.75 30.06 19.91
CA ALA A 64 -21.85 29.12 19.71
C ALA A 64 -23.02 29.69 18.87
N PRO A 65 -22.77 30.17 17.63
CA PRO A 65 -23.79 30.83 16.81
C PRO A 65 -24.92 29.89 16.35
N GLU A 66 -24.65 28.59 16.23
CA GLU A 66 -25.61 27.60 15.69
C GLU A 66 -25.87 26.40 16.62
N VAL A 67 -24.93 26.02 17.49
CA VAL A 67 -25.05 24.91 18.46
C VAL A 67 -24.76 25.48 19.85
N PRO A 68 -25.77 25.70 20.69
CA PRO A 68 -25.54 26.12 22.07
C PRO A 68 -25.26 24.89 22.96
N LEU A 69 -24.25 24.10 22.61
CA LEU A 69 -23.75 22.97 23.38
C LEU A 69 -22.35 23.30 23.88
N LEU A 70 -22.18 23.34 25.20
CA LEU A 70 -20.90 23.61 25.85
C LEU A 70 -20.51 22.45 26.75
N LEU A 71 -19.19 22.26 26.86
CA LEU A 71 -18.57 21.28 27.72
C LEU A 71 -17.84 22.05 28.82
N LEU A 72 -18.20 21.79 30.08
CA LEU A 72 -17.55 22.38 31.24
C LEU A 72 -16.60 21.36 31.87
N PHE A 73 -15.40 21.82 32.25
CA PHE A 73 -14.40 21.02 32.94
C PHE A 73 -13.79 21.77 34.13
N ARG A 74 -13.43 21.06 35.20
CA ARG A 74 -12.73 21.62 36.38
C ARG A 74 -11.21 21.51 36.21
N ARG A 75 -10.46 22.59 36.40
CA ARG A 75 -8.98 22.63 36.27
C ARG A 75 -8.27 21.82 37.35
N GLY A 76 -8.72 21.90 38.60
CA GLY A 76 -8.21 21.12 39.73
C GLY A 76 -9.05 19.87 40.01
N GLY A 77 -8.52 18.68 39.74
CA GLY A 77 -9.16 17.41 40.10
C GLY A 77 -8.18 16.24 40.05
N THR A 78 -8.10 15.46 41.13
CA THR A 78 -7.26 14.25 41.20
C THR A 78 -8.07 13.03 40.77
N THR A 79 -8.10 12.74 39.47
CA THR A 79 -8.60 11.45 38.97
C THR A 79 -7.58 10.84 38.01
N GLY A 80 -6.80 9.89 38.52
CA GLY A 80 -6.07 8.85 37.79
C GLY A 80 -4.85 9.28 36.97
N PHE A 81 -5.00 10.26 36.07
CA PHE A 81 -3.99 10.67 35.10
C PHE A 81 -3.77 12.19 35.17
N ASP A 82 -2.55 12.63 35.48
CA ASP A 82 -2.20 14.06 35.57
C ASP A 82 -1.11 14.39 34.55
N PRO A 83 -1.46 15.04 33.41
CA PRO A 83 -0.49 15.36 32.36
C PRO A 83 0.57 16.41 32.76
N VAL A 84 0.47 17.00 33.95
CA VAL A 84 1.48 17.90 34.52
C VAL A 84 2.55 17.13 35.29
N GLN A 85 2.20 15.97 35.87
CA GLN A 85 3.11 15.11 36.64
C GLN A 85 3.64 13.94 35.81
N ASP A 86 2.78 13.35 34.99
CA ASP A 86 3.13 12.33 34.01
C ASP A 86 3.69 13.05 32.77
N GLY A 87 4.98 12.90 32.47
CA GLY A 87 5.64 13.62 31.37
C GLY A 87 5.81 12.82 30.07
N ASP A 88 5.62 11.50 30.14
CA ASP A 88 5.84 10.53 29.07
C ASP A 88 4.54 10.06 28.39
N TRP A 89 3.39 10.58 28.85
CA TRP A 89 2.07 10.17 28.39
C TRP A 89 1.79 10.45 26.90
N GLU A 90 2.46 11.44 26.31
CA GLU A 90 2.35 11.77 24.87
C GLU A 90 2.90 10.64 23.98
N TYR A 91 3.85 9.85 24.49
CA TYR A 91 4.51 8.74 23.80
C TYR A 91 4.06 7.36 24.31
N THR A 92 3.26 7.34 25.38
CA THR A 92 2.79 6.12 26.02
C THR A 92 1.41 5.74 25.48
N CYS A 93 1.12 4.43 25.40
CA CYS A 93 -0.14 3.97 24.83
C CYS A 93 -1.34 4.54 25.61
N SER A 94 -2.31 5.12 24.90
CA SER A 94 -3.49 5.77 25.51
C SER A 94 -4.23 4.88 26.50
N ARG A 95 -4.19 3.55 26.30
CA ARG A 95 -4.79 2.55 27.19
C ARG A 95 -4.13 2.47 28.58
N ILE A 96 -2.90 2.94 28.76
CA ILE A 96 -2.15 2.83 30.04
C ILE A 96 -2.30 4.12 30.81
N VAL A 97 -2.05 5.22 30.11
CA VAL A 97 -2.10 6.58 30.62
C VAL A 97 -3.52 6.87 31.08
N ALA A 98 -4.49 6.57 30.23
CA ALA A 98 -5.88 6.92 30.49
C ALA A 98 -6.80 5.86 29.84
N PRO A 99 -6.87 4.64 30.42
CA PRO A 99 -7.61 3.50 29.86
C PRO A 99 -9.07 3.80 29.50
N ALA A 100 -9.65 4.78 30.17
CA ALA A 100 -11.04 5.15 30.03
C ALA A 100 -11.21 6.54 29.37
N THR A 101 -10.14 7.24 28.98
CA THR A 101 -10.20 8.57 28.36
C THR A 101 -9.92 8.48 26.86
N PRO A 102 -10.79 9.01 25.99
CA PRO A 102 -10.54 9.10 24.57
C PRO A 102 -9.53 10.23 24.26
N LEU A 103 -8.24 9.96 24.48
CA LEU A 103 -7.17 10.88 24.08
C LEU A 103 -7.01 10.87 22.55
N VAL A 104 -6.90 12.06 21.95
CA VAL A 104 -6.58 12.22 20.52
C VAL A 104 -5.08 11.99 20.37
N GLN A 105 -4.69 10.81 19.87
CA GLN A 105 -3.31 10.47 19.52
C GLN A 105 -3.22 10.13 18.04
N PRO A 106 -2.06 10.33 17.40
CA PRO A 106 -1.83 9.84 16.04
C PRO A 106 -2.13 8.34 15.97
N ALA A 107 -3.09 8.00 15.11
CA ALA A 107 -3.53 6.63 14.91
C ALA A 107 -2.77 6.00 13.75
N PHE A 108 -2.53 4.71 13.86
CA PHE A 108 -1.87 3.91 12.86
C PHE A 108 -2.69 2.66 12.56
N ARG A 109 -2.72 2.23 11.30
CA ARG A 109 -3.46 1.05 10.87
C ARG A 109 -2.47 -0.08 10.58
N ARG A 110 -2.73 -1.23 11.21
CA ARG A 110 -2.04 -2.49 10.95
C ARG A 110 -2.59 -3.14 9.67
N SER A 111 -1.82 -3.98 8.99
CA SER A 111 -2.26 -4.62 7.72
C SER A 111 -3.52 -5.49 7.84
N ASP A 112 -3.87 -5.91 9.06
CA ASP A 112 -5.11 -6.61 9.42
C ASP A 112 -6.33 -5.68 9.61
N GLY A 113 -6.14 -4.36 9.51
CA GLY A 113 -7.16 -3.33 9.71
C GLY A 113 -7.25 -2.78 11.14
N THR A 114 -6.47 -3.30 12.10
CA THR A 114 -6.49 -2.86 13.50
C THR A 114 -5.91 -1.45 13.66
N VAL A 115 -6.58 -0.60 14.45
CA VAL A 115 -6.14 0.77 14.73
C VAL A 115 -5.36 0.82 16.05
N LEU A 116 -4.17 1.41 16.00
CA LEU A 116 -3.18 1.50 17.06
C LEU A 116 -2.90 2.96 17.37
N CYS A 117 -2.73 3.31 18.64
CA CYS A 117 -2.20 4.63 18.98
C CYS A 117 -0.68 4.68 18.73
N GLN A 118 -0.09 5.88 18.66
CA GLN A 118 1.35 6.07 18.46
C GLN A 118 2.22 5.27 19.43
N GLY A 119 1.88 5.24 20.72
CA GLY A 119 2.56 4.41 21.70
C GLY A 119 2.53 2.95 21.28
N CYS A 120 1.36 2.38 21.07
CA CYS A 120 1.20 0.97 20.70
C CYS A 120 1.70 0.62 19.26
N ALA A 121 1.72 1.56 18.33
CA ALA A 121 2.33 1.40 17.01
C ALA A 121 3.86 1.31 17.10
N THR A 122 4.47 2.03 18.04
CA THR A 122 5.92 2.01 18.26
C THR A 122 6.37 0.87 19.17
N THR A 123 5.49 0.32 20.01
CA THR A 123 5.88 -0.60 21.10
C THR A 123 5.16 -1.95 21.12
N CYS A 124 3.93 -2.05 20.59
CA CYS A 124 3.08 -3.23 20.72
C CYS A 124 2.84 -3.99 19.41
N CYS A 125 3.27 -3.44 18.28
CA CYS A 125 3.27 -4.20 17.02
C CYS A 125 4.51 -5.08 16.96
N SER A 126 4.36 -6.30 16.46
CA SER A 126 5.54 -7.05 16.02
C SER A 126 6.07 -6.39 14.74
N PRO A 127 7.38 -6.50 14.47
CA PRO A 127 7.98 -5.85 13.32
C PRO A 127 7.28 -6.25 12.03
N ASP A 128 6.88 -7.52 11.94
CA ASP A 128 6.33 -8.20 10.76
C ASP A 128 5.04 -7.60 10.19
N VAL A 129 4.41 -6.65 10.88
CA VAL A 129 3.10 -6.14 10.47
C VAL A 129 3.16 -4.69 10.04
N MET A 130 2.85 -4.45 8.77
CA MET A 130 2.87 -3.09 8.21
C MET A 130 1.91 -2.19 8.97
N ILE A 131 2.48 -1.13 9.51
CA ILE A 131 1.78 -0.05 10.18
C ILE A 131 1.80 1.14 9.22
N THR A 132 0.66 1.52 8.71
CA THR A 132 0.52 2.76 7.95
C THR A 132 -0.02 3.85 8.88
N PRO A 133 0.52 5.07 8.86
CA PRO A 133 -0.13 6.18 9.54
C PRO A 133 -1.53 6.31 8.96
N VAL A 134 -2.52 6.44 9.84
CA VAL A 134 -3.89 6.66 9.41
C VAL A 134 -3.94 8.04 8.77
N THR A 135 -3.97 8.04 7.44
CA THR A 135 -4.12 9.26 6.64
C THR A 135 -5.57 9.68 6.65
N ASN A 136 -5.84 10.98 6.72
CA ASN A 136 -7.20 11.49 6.56
C ASN A 136 -7.65 11.39 5.08
N ASP A 137 -7.96 10.17 4.67
CA ASP A 137 -8.49 9.77 3.37
C ASP A 137 -9.91 9.21 3.50
N THR A 138 -10.57 8.96 2.37
CA THR A 138 -11.96 8.49 2.34
C THR A 138 -12.12 7.13 3.03
N ALA A 139 -11.12 6.24 2.95
CA ALA A 139 -11.15 4.93 3.59
C ALA A 139 -11.07 5.03 5.13
N THR A 140 -10.27 5.96 5.64
CA THR A 140 -10.17 6.24 7.07
C THR A 140 -11.43 6.90 7.60
N ARG A 141 -11.96 7.91 6.89
CA ARG A 141 -13.23 8.56 7.29
C ARG A 141 -14.38 7.56 7.32
N ALA A 142 -14.42 6.59 6.40
CA ALA A 142 -15.38 5.49 6.45
C ALA A 142 -15.24 4.65 7.73
N VAL A 143 -14.02 4.24 8.10
CA VAL A 143 -13.78 3.47 9.33
C VAL A 143 -14.11 4.27 10.59
N VAL A 144 -13.82 5.58 10.61
CA VAL A 144 -14.26 6.46 11.72
C VAL A 144 -15.79 6.49 11.78
N ARG A 145 -16.46 6.70 10.65
CA ARG A 145 -17.93 6.74 10.56
C ARG A 145 -18.58 5.45 11.07
N ASP A 146 -17.95 4.29 10.86
CA ASP A 146 -18.45 2.99 11.31
C ASP A 146 -18.43 2.83 12.85
N ASN A 147 -17.65 3.64 13.57
CA ASN A 147 -17.60 3.60 15.03
C ASN A 147 -18.69 4.43 15.73
N PHE A 148 -19.30 5.39 15.02
CA PHE A 148 -20.28 6.32 15.57
C PHE A 148 -21.71 6.00 15.12
N VAL A 149 -22.69 6.45 15.91
CA VAL A 149 -24.11 6.36 15.54
C VAL A 149 -24.38 7.37 14.42
N THR A 150 -24.80 6.87 13.27
CA THR A 150 -25.11 7.66 12.08
C THR A 150 -26.61 7.79 11.86
N ASP A 151 -27.43 6.92 12.42
CA ASP A 151 -28.87 7.01 12.25
C ASP A 151 -29.64 6.43 13.43
N ILE A 152 -30.84 6.97 13.68
CA ILE A 152 -31.74 6.53 14.75
C ILE A 152 -33.15 6.41 14.19
N ALA A 153 -33.78 5.28 14.44
CA ALA A 153 -35.15 4.98 14.06
C ALA A 153 -35.93 4.42 15.26
N VAL A 154 -37.24 4.63 15.30
CA VAL A 154 -38.12 4.02 16.30
C VAL A 154 -39.04 3.04 15.60
N ILE A 155 -39.13 1.81 16.12
CA ILE A 155 -40.04 0.79 15.60
C ILE A 155 -41.12 0.48 16.63
N ALA A 156 -42.38 0.41 16.17
CA ALA A 156 -43.51 0.03 17.00
C ALA A 156 -43.99 -1.38 16.62
N GLY A 157 -44.12 -2.29 17.58
CA GLY A 157 -44.46 -3.69 17.29
C GLY A 157 -44.59 -4.58 18.51
N ALA A 158 -44.59 -5.91 18.31
CA ALA A 158 -44.49 -6.88 19.39
C ALA A 158 -43.05 -6.95 19.94
N ALA A 159 -42.83 -7.60 21.10
CA ALA A 159 -41.51 -7.66 21.75
C ALA A 159 -40.40 -8.24 20.85
N ASP A 160 -40.77 -9.12 19.92
CA ASP A 160 -39.92 -9.81 18.95
C ASP A 160 -39.80 -9.09 17.60
N VAL A 161 -40.32 -7.86 17.45
CA VAL A 161 -40.21 -7.11 16.18
C VAL A 161 -38.73 -6.96 15.77
N MET A 162 -38.42 -7.34 14.54
CA MET A 162 -37.07 -7.28 13.98
C MET A 162 -36.67 -5.84 13.64
N PRO A 163 -35.40 -5.44 13.87
CA PRO A 163 -34.92 -4.13 13.42
C PRO A 163 -34.85 -4.04 11.89
N PRO A 164 -34.92 -2.82 11.32
CA PRO A 164 -34.61 -2.61 9.91
C PRO A 164 -33.20 -3.11 9.54
N ALA A 165 -32.98 -3.47 8.27
CA ALA A 165 -31.69 -3.97 7.81
C ALA A 165 -30.54 -2.99 8.14
N GLY A 166 -29.52 -3.48 8.85
CA GLY A 166 -28.37 -2.67 9.29
C GLY A 166 -28.59 -1.85 10.57
N TYR A 167 -29.73 -1.98 11.25
CA TYR A 167 -30.01 -1.35 12.54
C TYR A 167 -29.89 -2.32 13.72
N THR A 168 -29.43 -1.81 14.86
CA THR A 168 -29.37 -2.52 16.15
C THR A 168 -30.52 -2.06 17.03
N LYS A 169 -31.34 -3.00 17.53
CA LYS A 169 -32.48 -2.74 18.42
C LYS A 169 -32.04 -2.73 19.89
N ILE A 170 -32.44 -1.72 20.65
CA ILE A 170 -32.35 -1.72 22.12
C ILE A 170 -33.62 -2.40 22.67
N PRO A 171 -33.52 -3.50 23.44
CA PRO A 171 -34.66 -4.33 23.83
C PRO A 171 -35.43 -3.76 25.02
N MET A 172 -35.74 -2.47 24.96
CA MET A 172 -36.28 -1.67 26.05
C MET A 172 -37.49 -0.90 25.51
N ASP A 173 -38.66 -1.07 26.14
CA ASP A 173 -39.90 -0.42 25.70
C ASP A 173 -39.95 1.06 26.11
N LEU A 174 -39.93 1.94 25.12
CA LEU A 174 -40.01 3.39 25.30
C LEU A 174 -41.39 3.86 25.78
N ASN A 175 -42.43 3.03 25.66
CA ASN A 175 -43.78 3.33 26.15
C ASN A 175 -44.08 2.70 27.52
N HIS A 176 -43.05 2.28 28.26
CA HIS A 176 -43.22 1.66 29.58
C HIS A 176 -44.01 2.58 30.54
N GLY A 177 -45.22 2.15 30.93
CA GLY A 177 -46.11 2.91 31.82
C GLY A 177 -47.18 3.74 31.10
N ASP A 178 -47.14 3.85 29.77
CA ASP A 178 -48.15 4.49 28.94
C ASP A 178 -49.02 3.45 28.19
N SER A 179 -50.29 3.77 27.92
CA SER A 179 -51.19 2.87 27.17
C SER A 179 -50.91 2.95 25.66
N GLY A 180 -50.01 2.09 25.15
CA GLY A 180 -49.61 2.08 23.73
C GLY A 180 -49.02 0.74 23.26
N ARG A 181 -48.70 0.64 21.95
CA ARG A 181 -47.92 -0.48 21.40
C ARG A 181 -46.46 -0.36 21.87
N PHE A 182 -45.77 -1.48 22.07
CA PHE A 182 -44.35 -1.45 22.44
C PHE A 182 -43.55 -0.68 21.37
N ALA A 183 -42.75 0.28 21.81
CA ALA A 183 -41.89 1.07 20.94
C ALA A 183 -40.43 0.83 21.32
N PHE A 184 -39.61 0.48 20.33
CA PHE A 184 -38.20 0.17 20.54
C PHE A 184 -37.32 1.16 19.77
N LEU A 185 -36.24 1.60 20.43
CA LEU A 185 -35.21 2.42 19.80
C LEU A 185 -34.26 1.53 18.97
N CYS A 186 -34.04 1.92 17.72
CA CYS A 186 -33.09 1.30 16.82
C CYS A 186 -32.03 2.32 16.42
N TYR A 187 -30.76 1.93 16.40
CA TYR A 187 -29.68 2.79 15.92
C TYR A 187 -28.81 2.07 14.89
N ARG A 188 -28.22 2.83 13.97
CA ARG A 188 -27.27 2.34 12.98
C ARG A 188 -25.91 2.98 13.22
N LYS A 189 -24.86 2.19 13.09
CA LYS A 189 -23.47 2.67 12.99
C LYS A 189 -23.00 2.55 11.54
N GLY A 190 -22.17 3.48 11.08
CA GLY A 190 -21.65 3.48 9.72
C GLY A 190 -22.69 3.81 8.63
N GLY A 191 -22.46 3.34 7.41
CA GLY A 191 -23.32 3.66 6.26
C GLY A 191 -22.88 4.93 5.53
N LYS A 192 -23.81 5.63 4.86
CA LYS A 192 -23.48 6.80 4.02
C LYS A 192 -23.59 8.15 4.74
N ALA A 193 -24.34 8.24 5.83
CA ALA A 193 -24.65 9.49 6.49
C ALA A 193 -23.64 9.87 7.59
N ARG A 194 -23.45 11.18 7.86
CA ARG A 194 -22.53 11.68 8.90
C ARG A 194 -22.95 11.25 10.32
N PRO A 195 -22.00 11.12 11.27
CA PRO A 195 -22.30 10.85 12.68
C PRO A 195 -23.23 11.87 13.35
N ILE A 196 -24.03 11.39 14.30
CA ILE A 196 -24.85 12.23 15.20
C ILE A 196 -23.94 12.84 16.27
N ALA A 197 -24.01 14.16 16.46
CA ALA A 197 -23.22 14.91 17.43
C ALA A 197 -23.95 15.11 18.77
N HIS A 198 -25.30 15.23 18.77
CA HIS A 198 -26.08 15.45 19.99
C HIS A 198 -27.51 14.88 19.87
N ILE A 199 -28.07 14.46 21.01
CA ILE A 199 -29.42 13.88 21.13
C ILE A 199 -30.13 14.49 22.34
N MET A 200 -31.37 14.92 22.14
CA MET A 200 -32.20 15.52 23.18
C MET A 200 -33.59 14.87 23.20
N VAL A 201 -34.19 14.74 24.39
CA VAL A 201 -35.55 14.24 24.58
C VAL A 201 -36.51 15.43 24.72
N LEU A 202 -37.54 15.48 23.87
CA LEU A 202 -38.60 16.48 23.89
C LEU A 202 -39.89 15.86 24.44
N ARG A 203 -40.54 16.52 25.41
CA ARG A 203 -41.82 16.09 26.01
C ARG A 203 -42.82 17.24 26.12
N GLY A 204 -44.10 16.98 25.87
CA GLY A 204 -45.19 17.96 26.06
C GLY A 204 -45.14 19.17 25.11
N GLU A 205 -45.39 20.38 25.64
CA GLU A 205 -45.42 21.65 24.88
C GLU A 205 -44.09 21.99 24.17
N SER A 206 -42.97 21.44 24.64
CA SER A 206 -41.64 21.60 24.03
C SER A 206 -41.48 20.94 22.66
N ARG A 207 -42.44 20.11 22.20
CA ARG A 207 -42.46 19.56 20.83
C ARG A 207 -42.64 20.64 19.76
N ALA A 208 -43.18 21.81 20.11
CA ALA A 208 -43.40 22.92 19.19
C ALA A 208 -42.14 23.79 18.94
N ALA A 209 -41.12 23.70 19.80
CA ALA A 209 -39.92 24.53 19.75
C ALA A 209 -38.66 23.68 19.50
N VAL A 210 -38.57 23.07 18.31
CA VAL A 210 -37.37 22.33 17.90
C VAL A 210 -36.24 23.32 17.66
N PRO A 211 -35.07 23.19 18.32
CA PRO A 211 -33.94 24.08 18.06
C PRO A 211 -33.47 23.97 16.60
N PRO A 212 -33.02 25.08 15.99
CA PRO A 212 -32.55 25.08 14.61
C PRO A 212 -31.40 24.08 14.42
N GLY A 213 -31.47 23.28 13.35
CA GLY A 213 -30.46 22.26 13.01
C GLY A 213 -30.69 20.87 13.63
N TYR A 214 -31.81 20.65 14.34
CA TYR A 214 -32.18 19.32 14.85
C TYR A 214 -33.26 18.65 14.00
N THR A 215 -33.11 17.35 13.78
CA THR A 215 -34.11 16.48 13.15
C THR A 215 -34.86 15.70 14.22
N THR A 216 -36.19 15.69 14.16
CA THR A 216 -37.02 15.01 15.17
C THR A 216 -37.46 13.61 14.72
N VAL A 217 -37.32 12.63 15.61
CA VAL A 217 -37.84 11.27 15.48
C VAL A 217 -38.95 11.07 16.52
N PRO A 218 -40.23 10.94 16.10
CA PRO A 218 -41.34 10.79 17.04
C PRO A 218 -41.32 9.41 17.70
N ILE A 219 -41.55 9.35 19.03
CA ILE A 219 -41.74 8.09 19.77
C ILE A 219 -43.24 7.84 19.98
N ASN A 220 -43.95 8.81 20.55
CA ASN A 220 -45.38 8.73 20.80
C ASN A 220 -46.07 10.11 20.67
N ALA A 221 -47.31 10.24 21.13
CA ALA A 221 -48.07 11.50 21.03
C ALA A 221 -47.41 12.64 21.84
N THR A 222 -46.73 12.32 22.94
CA THR A 222 -46.23 13.28 23.93
C THR A 222 -44.71 13.41 23.96
N THR A 223 -43.97 12.46 23.37
CA THR A 223 -42.50 12.33 23.48
C THR A 223 -41.87 12.14 22.09
N ALA A 224 -40.77 12.86 21.83
CA ALA A 224 -39.97 12.75 20.62
C ALA A 224 -38.47 12.89 20.92
N LEU A 225 -37.62 12.34 20.06
CA LEU A 225 -36.17 12.54 20.09
C LEU A 225 -35.78 13.61 19.08
N ALA A 226 -34.89 14.52 19.45
CA ALA A 226 -34.27 15.48 18.54
C ALA A 226 -32.78 15.13 18.39
N THR A 227 -32.32 14.92 17.16
CA THR A 227 -30.93 14.54 16.86
C THR A 227 -30.28 15.60 15.96
N ARG A 228 -28.99 15.83 16.13
CA ARG A 228 -28.21 16.71 15.24
C ARG A 228 -26.98 15.99 14.71
N ARG A 229 -26.72 16.12 13.40
CA ARG A 229 -25.53 15.55 12.74
C ARG A 229 -24.33 16.51 12.84
N ALA A 230 -23.13 15.93 12.77
CA ALA A 230 -21.89 16.69 12.69
C ALA A 230 -21.82 17.52 11.40
N GLN A 231 -21.25 18.73 11.46
CA GLN A 231 -21.03 19.54 10.26
C GLN A 231 -20.05 18.83 9.31
N ALA A 232 -20.26 18.95 8.00
CA ALA A 232 -19.46 18.25 7.00
C ALA A 232 -17.99 18.66 7.02
N ALA A 233 -17.71 19.96 7.19
CA ALA A 233 -16.34 20.47 7.28
C ALA A 233 -15.59 19.90 8.49
N LEU A 234 -16.27 19.84 9.64
CA LEU A 234 -15.73 19.30 10.89
C LEU A 234 -15.48 17.79 10.76
N PHE A 235 -16.44 17.01 10.23
CA PHE A 235 -16.23 15.58 10.04
C PHE A 235 -15.11 15.27 9.01
N ARG A 236 -14.99 16.06 7.93
CA ARG A 236 -13.94 15.90 6.92
C ARG A 236 -12.55 16.23 7.45
N SER A 237 -12.46 17.15 8.40
CA SER A 237 -11.24 17.45 9.17
C SER A 237 -11.07 16.58 10.42
N LEU A 238 -12.05 15.71 10.72
CA LEU A 238 -12.16 14.89 11.93
C LEU A 238 -12.13 15.72 13.23
N GLU A 239 -12.72 16.91 13.19
CA GLU A 239 -12.85 17.87 14.30
C GLU A 239 -14.20 17.75 15.01
N GLY A 240 -14.18 17.83 16.34
CA GLY A 240 -15.38 17.76 17.18
C GLY A 240 -15.73 16.37 17.70
N CYS A 241 -16.94 16.23 18.24
CA CYS A 241 -17.42 15.01 18.91
C CYS A 241 -18.67 14.39 18.27
N GLY A 242 -18.80 13.07 18.43
CA GLY A 242 -19.95 12.28 17.99
C GLY A 242 -20.45 11.31 19.05
N VAL A 243 -21.70 10.89 18.92
CA VAL A 243 -22.36 9.89 19.75
C VAL A 243 -21.89 8.50 19.33
N ARG A 244 -21.28 7.78 20.27
CA ARG A 244 -20.73 6.45 20.04
C ARG A 244 -21.71 5.33 20.41
N ASN A 245 -22.39 5.44 21.55
CA ASN A 245 -23.30 4.43 22.08
C ASN A 245 -24.53 5.06 22.75
N LEU A 246 -25.59 4.25 22.91
CA LEU A 246 -26.87 4.64 23.50
C LEU A 246 -27.34 3.59 24.51
N SER A 247 -27.96 4.04 25.61
CA SER A 247 -28.57 3.20 26.64
C SER A 247 -29.92 3.76 27.06
N VAL A 248 -30.88 2.88 27.34
CA VAL A 248 -32.22 3.22 27.81
C VAL A 248 -32.56 2.31 28.99
N GLY A 249 -32.99 2.88 30.12
CA GLY A 249 -33.38 2.13 31.30
C GLY A 249 -33.38 2.93 32.60
N PRO A 250 -33.57 2.28 33.76
CA PRO A 250 -33.57 2.90 35.09
C PRO A 250 -32.18 3.13 35.68
N SER A 251 -31.17 2.42 35.16
CA SER A 251 -29.78 2.50 35.61
C SER A 251 -28.84 2.50 34.39
N HIS A 252 -27.88 3.41 34.38
CA HIS A 252 -26.93 3.59 33.28
C HIS A 252 -25.49 3.40 33.73
N GLY A 253 -24.58 3.23 32.78
CA GLY A 253 -23.15 3.26 33.07
C GLY A 253 -22.76 4.60 33.68
N VAL A 254 -21.88 4.56 34.69
CA VAL A 254 -21.40 5.75 35.45
C VAL A 254 -20.82 6.84 34.55
N SER A 255 -20.40 6.47 33.34
CA SER A 255 -19.78 7.35 32.37
C SER A 255 -20.72 7.99 31.35
N MET A 256 -21.98 7.57 31.22
CA MET A 256 -22.86 8.08 30.16
C MET A 256 -23.50 9.41 30.54
N VAL A 257 -23.70 10.29 29.56
CA VAL A 257 -24.43 11.54 29.73
C VAL A 257 -25.91 11.23 29.84
N LEU A 258 -26.52 11.58 30.97
CA LEU A 258 -27.96 11.44 31.20
C LEU A 258 -28.71 12.61 30.59
N CYS A 259 -29.69 12.32 29.72
CA CYS A 259 -30.59 13.36 29.22
C CYS A 259 -31.37 14.00 30.38
N ALA A 260 -31.46 15.33 30.41
CA ALA A 260 -32.16 16.05 31.47
C ALA A 260 -33.67 15.66 31.57
N THR A 261 -34.28 15.34 30.43
CA THR A 261 -35.69 14.95 30.34
C THR A 261 -35.82 13.43 30.28
N ALA A 262 -36.56 12.84 31.22
CA ALA A 262 -36.83 11.39 31.25
C ALA A 262 -37.80 10.95 30.13
N LEU A 263 -37.57 9.75 29.59
CA LEU A 263 -38.42 9.13 28.55
C LEU A 263 -39.76 8.64 29.13
N ALA A 264 -39.71 8.01 30.30
CA ALA A 264 -40.86 7.54 31.09
C ALA A 264 -40.57 7.69 32.60
N PRO A 265 -41.53 7.49 33.52
CA PRO A 265 -41.34 7.75 34.96
C PRO A 265 -40.10 7.08 35.56
N ASP A 266 -39.80 5.86 35.14
CA ASP A 266 -38.65 5.07 35.63
C ASP A 266 -37.53 4.92 34.59
N TRP A 267 -37.64 5.55 33.40
CA TRP A 267 -36.76 5.29 32.26
C TRP A 267 -36.11 6.56 31.73
N THR A 268 -34.79 6.57 31.69
CA THR A 268 -33.98 7.68 31.16
C THR A 268 -33.16 7.24 29.95
N LEU A 269 -32.86 8.18 29.05
CA LEU A 269 -31.95 7.99 27.93
C LEU A 269 -30.56 8.45 28.37
N ALA A 270 -29.54 7.64 28.05
CA ALA A 270 -28.15 8.02 28.25
C ALA A 270 -27.34 7.78 26.96
N TYR A 271 -26.37 8.64 26.69
CA TYR A 271 -25.50 8.53 25.52
C TYR A 271 -24.02 8.74 25.86
N ASP A 272 -23.15 8.20 25.02
CA ASP A 272 -21.70 8.29 25.15
C ASP A 272 -21.11 9.19 24.05
N LEU A 273 -20.50 10.31 24.43
CA LEU A 273 -19.79 11.23 23.52
C LEU A 273 -18.30 10.91 23.44
N ALA A 274 -17.78 10.87 22.21
CA ALA A 274 -16.34 10.72 21.92
C ALA A 274 -15.87 11.64 20.77
N PRO A 275 -14.63 12.16 20.81
CA PRO A 275 -14.06 12.95 19.71
C PRO A 275 -13.85 12.11 18.43
N PHE A 276 -14.02 12.70 17.23
CA PHE A 276 -13.90 11.96 15.96
C PHE A 276 -12.48 11.44 15.69
N ALA A 277 -11.46 12.26 15.98
CA ALA A 277 -10.06 11.88 15.93
C ALA A 277 -9.58 11.15 17.20
N GLY A 278 -10.45 11.05 18.22
CA GLY A 278 -10.16 10.35 19.47
C GLY A 278 -10.15 8.85 19.27
N THR A 279 -9.00 8.23 19.51
CA THR A 279 -8.90 6.78 19.45
C THR A 279 -8.26 6.25 20.73
N VAL A 280 -9.04 5.46 21.47
CA VAL A 280 -8.47 4.55 22.45
C VAL A 280 -7.99 3.34 21.67
N CYS A 281 -6.71 3.01 21.82
CA CYS A 281 -6.10 1.87 21.14
C CYS A 281 -6.98 0.62 21.31
N GLY A 282 -7.42 0.02 20.18
CA GLY A 282 -8.28 -1.17 20.18
C GLY A 282 -7.54 -2.39 20.72
N ALA A 283 -8.28 -3.46 21.05
CA ALA A 283 -7.71 -4.71 21.53
C ALA A 283 -6.84 -5.39 20.44
N HIS A 284 -5.59 -4.96 20.33
CA HIS A 284 -4.53 -5.76 19.75
C HIS A 284 -4.12 -6.84 20.77
N GLU A 285 -3.61 -7.97 20.28
CA GLU A 285 -2.98 -9.03 21.08
C GLU A 285 -1.94 -8.45 22.09
N PRO A 286 -1.55 -9.20 23.15
CA PRO A 286 -1.34 -8.65 24.48
C PRO A 286 -0.44 -7.42 24.44
N CYS A 287 -1.06 -6.25 24.64
CA CYS A 287 -0.34 -4.98 24.80
C CYS A 287 0.74 -5.17 25.85
N LEU A 288 1.99 -4.79 25.54
CA LEU A 288 3.12 -4.97 26.47
C LEU A 288 2.89 -4.27 27.82
N PHE A 289 1.95 -3.33 27.83
CA PHE A 289 1.56 -2.56 28.98
C PHE A 289 0.18 -2.93 29.57
N ALA A 290 -0.46 -3.98 29.05
CA ALA A 290 -1.68 -4.58 29.58
C ALA A 290 -1.63 -4.97 31.07
N PRO A 291 -0.51 -5.43 31.68
CA PRO A 291 -0.54 -5.89 33.07
C PRO A 291 -0.78 -4.78 34.12
N ARG A 292 -0.87 -3.51 33.72
CA ARG A 292 -1.08 -2.37 34.64
C ARG A 292 -2.55 -1.91 34.76
N VAL A 293 -3.48 -2.48 33.99
CA VAL A 293 -4.88 -2.03 34.00
C VAL A 293 -5.81 -3.20 34.37
N PRO A 294 -6.73 -3.04 35.34
CA PRO A 294 -7.77 -4.03 35.65
C PRO A 294 -8.71 -4.30 34.44
N PRO A 295 -9.67 -5.25 34.50
CA PRO A 295 -10.59 -5.54 33.37
C PRO A 295 -11.22 -4.26 32.79
N PRO A 296 -11.67 -4.28 31.51
CA PRO A 296 -12.06 -3.06 30.80
C PRO A 296 -13.05 -2.23 31.63
N MET A 297 -12.54 -1.15 32.23
CA MET A 297 -13.42 -0.16 32.85
C MET A 297 -14.25 0.47 31.72
N PRO A 298 -15.53 0.75 31.95
CA PRO A 298 -16.32 1.46 30.96
C PRO A 298 -15.60 2.76 30.61
N LEU A 299 -15.45 3.03 29.32
CA LEU A 299 -14.92 4.30 28.82
C LEU A 299 -15.66 5.43 29.53
N VAL A 300 -14.92 6.36 30.12
CA VAL A 300 -15.52 7.54 30.72
C VAL A 300 -15.89 8.48 29.58
N SER A 301 -17.13 9.00 29.58
CA SER A 301 -17.53 9.92 28.51
C SER A 301 -16.60 11.13 28.53
N PHE A 302 -16.36 11.70 27.37
CA PHE A 302 -15.57 12.91 27.17
C PHE A 302 -15.90 14.03 28.17
N THR A 303 -17.13 14.08 28.71
CA THR A 303 -17.62 15.08 29.68
C THR A 303 -17.15 14.88 31.13
N THR A 304 -16.37 13.85 31.42
CA THR A 304 -15.93 13.48 32.79
C THR A 304 -14.43 13.71 33.03
N LEU A 305 -13.75 14.32 32.06
CA LEU A 305 -12.31 14.57 32.09
C LEU A 305 -11.96 15.78 32.96
N THR A 306 -10.73 15.84 33.44
CA THR A 306 -10.23 17.04 34.13
C THR A 306 -9.75 18.08 33.12
N GLY A 307 -9.73 19.36 33.51
CA GLY A 307 -9.26 20.45 32.66
C GLY A 307 -7.80 20.29 32.20
N ALA A 308 -6.94 19.72 33.04
CA ALA A 308 -5.56 19.41 32.69
C ALA A 308 -5.46 18.35 31.58
N GLN A 309 -6.23 17.26 31.69
CA GLN A 309 -6.32 16.19 30.68
C GLN A 309 -6.86 16.71 29.35
N MET A 310 -7.82 17.62 29.40
CA MET A 310 -8.39 18.28 28.22
C MET A 310 -7.36 19.16 27.49
N ALA A 311 -6.65 20.03 28.21
CA ALA A 311 -5.61 20.87 27.62
C ALA A 311 -4.48 20.03 26.99
N ALA A 312 -4.17 18.88 27.59
CA ALA A 312 -3.27 17.87 27.05
C ALA A 312 -3.80 17.28 25.72
N GLY A 313 -5.04 16.79 25.69
CA GLY A 313 -5.67 16.25 24.48
C GLY A 313 -5.69 17.25 23.32
N GLN A 314 -6.00 18.52 23.59
CA GLN A 314 -6.01 19.59 22.57
C GLN A 314 -4.63 19.85 21.94
N ARG A 315 -3.54 19.77 22.71
CA ARG A 315 -2.17 19.93 22.18
C ARG A 315 -1.79 18.82 21.20
N LEU A 316 -2.14 17.57 21.53
CA LEU A 316 -1.88 16.43 20.64
C LEU A 316 -2.73 16.48 19.39
N GLU A 317 -4.01 16.85 19.53
CA GLU A 317 -4.91 17.06 18.41
C GLU A 317 -4.38 18.12 17.43
N ALA A 318 -3.92 19.27 17.95
CA ALA A 318 -3.31 20.32 17.12
C ALA A 318 -2.07 19.81 16.36
N THR A 319 -1.23 19.00 17.02
CA THR A 319 -0.01 18.42 16.43
C THR A 319 -0.34 17.40 15.34
N ALA A 320 -1.28 16.49 15.60
CA ALA A 320 -1.75 15.50 14.61
C ALA A 320 -2.35 16.18 13.38
N ARG A 321 -3.14 17.24 13.58
CA ARG A 321 -3.74 18.03 12.49
C ARG A 321 -2.69 18.73 11.62
N ALA A 322 -1.66 19.33 12.22
CA ALA A 322 -0.59 19.96 11.47
C ALA A 322 0.14 18.96 10.55
N GLN A 323 0.35 17.73 11.02
CA GLN A 323 0.94 16.65 10.23
C GLN A 323 0.03 16.21 9.08
N TRP A 324 -1.27 16.02 9.33
CA TRP A 324 -2.25 15.67 8.30
C TRP A 324 -2.34 16.73 7.20
N LEU A 325 -2.40 18.01 7.57
CA LEU A 325 -2.45 19.12 6.61
C LEU A 325 -1.19 19.18 5.73
N ALA A 326 -0.01 18.98 6.33
CA ALA A 326 1.25 18.96 5.58
C ALA A 326 1.32 17.80 4.58
N GLN A 327 0.82 16.61 4.96
CA GLN A 327 0.78 15.45 4.08
C GLN A 327 -0.24 15.63 2.94
N GLN A 328 -1.44 16.12 3.25
CA GLN A 328 -2.47 16.44 2.26
C GLN A 328 -1.94 17.47 1.25
N HIS A 329 -1.26 18.53 1.70
CA HIS A 329 -0.71 19.55 0.81
C HIS A 329 0.24 18.98 -0.26
N ARG A 330 1.05 17.97 0.10
CA ARG A 330 1.95 17.30 -0.86
C ARG A 330 1.19 16.43 -1.85
N ALA A 331 0.13 15.74 -1.40
CA ALA A 331 -0.69 14.86 -2.24
C ALA A 331 -1.52 15.64 -3.27
N PHE A 332 -2.12 16.76 -2.86
CA PHE A 332 -2.98 17.57 -3.73
C PHE A 332 -2.22 18.43 -4.75
N ALA A 333 -0.94 18.73 -4.53
CA ALA A 333 -0.20 19.67 -5.39
C ALA A 333 -0.17 19.26 -6.87
N HIS A 334 -0.04 17.96 -7.16
CA HIS A 334 -0.02 17.47 -8.54
C HIS A 334 -1.43 17.49 -9.19
N SER A 335 -2.44 17.02 -8.46
CA SER A 335 -3.81 16.94 -8.95
C SER A 335 -4.48 18.32 -9.10
N GLU A 336 -4.13 19.28 -8.23
CA GLU A 336 -4.56 20.68 -8.35
C GLU A 336 -3.97 21.33 -9.61
N ALA A 337 -2.71 21.04 -9.95
CA ALA A 337 -2.09 21.54 -11.18
C ALA A 337 -2.74 20.98 -12.46
N GLU A 338 -3.06 19.67 -12.49
CA GLU A 338 -3.77 19.04 -13.61
C GLU A 338 -5.20 19.60 -13.77
N LEU A 339 -5.90 19.80 -12.64
CA LEU A 339 -7.24 20.38 -12.64
C LEU A 339 -7.21 21.82 -13.15
N GLN A 340 -6.24 22.64 -12.70
CA GLN A 340 -6.07 24.00 -13.19
C GLN A 340 -5.88 24.05 -14.71
N SER A 341 -4.96 23.23 -15.24
CA SER A 341 -4.71 23.12 -16.68
C SER A 341 -5.98 22.74 -17.45
N THR A 342 -6.77 21.81 -16.91
CA THR A 342 -8.04 21.37 -17.50
C THR A 342 -9.07 22.51 -17.53
N LEU A 343 -9.24 23.24 -16.42
CA LEU A 343 -10.17 24.37 -16.34
C LEU A 343 -9.79 25.48 -17.33
N GLU A 344 -8.50 25.79 -17.44
CA GLU A 344 -8.00 26.80 -18.39
C GLU A 344 -8.24 26.37 -19.83
N HIS A 345 -7.91 25.13 -20.18
CA HIS A 345 -8.12 24.60 -21.53
C HIS A 345 -9.60 24.63 -21.94
N GLN A 346 -10.52 24.20 -21.06
CA GLN A 346 -11.95 24.22 -21.36
C GLN A 346 -12.51 25.66 -21.45
N SER A 347 -12.03 26.59 -20.62
CA SER A 347 -12.44 28.00 -20.70
C SER A 347 -12.09 28.64 -22.05
N GLN A 348 -10.94 28.29 -22.64
CA GLN A 348 -10.54 28.78 -23.96
C GLN A 348 -11.39 28.16 -25.08
N ARG A 349 -11.75 26.88 -24.94
CA ARG A 349 -12.55 26.17 -25.94
C ARG A 349 -13.95 26.76 -26.11
N VAL A 350 -14.62 27.16 -25.03
CA VAL A 350 -15.98 27.72 -25.09
C VAL A 350 -16.05 29.01 -25.92
N LEU A 351 -14.93 29.73 -26.09
CA LEU A 351 -14.88 30.92 -26.94
C LEU A 351 -15.10 30.61 -28.43
N MET A 352 -14.94 29.36 -28.87
CA MET A 352 -15.22 28.97 -30.25
C MET A 352 -16.69 29.20 -30.63
N TYR A 353 -17.63 29.10 -29.67
CA TYR A 353 -19.05 29.30 -29.92
C TYR A 353 -19.43 30.77 -30.17
N GLU A 354 -18.55 31.71 -29.85
CA GLU A 354 -18.76 33.16 -30.08
C GLU A 354 -18.36 33.58 -31.49
N ARG A 355 -17.81 32.67 -32.30
CA ARG A 355 -17.40 32.93 -33.67
C ARG A 355 -18.62 33.19 -34.58
N PRO A 356 -18.73 34.37 -35.23
CA PRO A 356 -19.91 34.74 -36.02
C PRO A 356 -20.10 33.87 -37.26
N ASP A 357 -19.01 33.36 -37.84
CA ASP A 357 -19.02 32.41 -38.95
C ASP A 357 -19.65 31.07 -38.57
N MET A 358 -19.37 30.58 -37.36
CA MET A 358 -19.95 29.33 -36.86
C MET A 358 -21.43 29.49 -36.50
N GLN A 359 -21.80 30.62 -35.88
CA GLN A 359 -23.20 30.92 -35.54
C GLN A 359 -24.08 31.07 -36.79
N ALA A 360 -23.59 31.75 -37.83
CA ALA A 360 -24.32 31.89 -39.09
C ALA A 360 -24.59 30.54 -39.76
N ARG A 361 -23.61 29.61 -39.72
CA ARG A 361 -23.78 28.25 -40.24
C ARG A 361 -24.79 27.44 -39.43
N ALA A 362 -24.84 27.61 -38.11
CA ALA A 362 -25.84 26.95 -37.27
C ALA A 362 -27.26 27.48 -37.55
N LEU A 363 -27.44 28.80 -37.67
CA LEU A 363 -28.75 29.42 -37.98
C LEU A 363 -29.30 29.00 -39.35
N ALA A 364 -28.43 28.73 -40.33
CA ALA A 364 -28.86 28.25 -41.64
C ALA A 364 -29.48 26.84 -41.59
N VAL A 365 -29.19 26.07 -40.55
CA VAL A 365 -29.61 24.67 -40.40
C VAL A 365 -30.78 24.51 -39.45
N VAL A 366 -30.91 25.39 -38.44
CA VAL A 366 -32.00 25.34 -37.46
C VAL A 366 -33.29 25.93 -38.05
N PRO A 367 -34.41 25.18 -38.08
CA PRO A 367 -35.69 25.65 -38.62
C PRO A 367 -36.43 26.53 -37.60
N VAL A 368 -35.90 27.72 -37.32
CA VAL A 368 -36.39 28.65 -36.28
C VAL A 368 -37.89 28.93 -36.43
N ALA A 369 -38.37 29.22 -37.64
CA ALA A 369 -39.78 29.52 -37.90
C ALA A 369 -40.74 28.35 -37.57
N THR A 370 -40.30 27.11 -37.77
CA THR A 370 -41.09 25.90 -37.48
C THR A 370 -41.13 25.64 -35.97
N LEU A 371 -40.01 25.84 -35.28
CA LEU A 371 -39.92 25.71 -33.82
C LEU A 371 -40.80 26.74 -33.12
N GLU A 372 -40.76 27.99 -33.58
CA GLU A 372 -41.63 29.06 -33.07
C GLU A 372 -43.13 28.77 -33.33
N ALA A 373 -43.48 28.20 -34.48
CA ALA A 373 -44.85 27.82 -34.78
C ALA A 373 -45.34 26.67 -33.89
N ARG A 374 -44.49 25.65 -33.63
CA ARG A 374 -44.81 24.55 -32.70
C ARG A 374 -44.96 25.04 -31.27
N ALA A 375 -44.10 25.94 -30.83
CA ALA A 375 -44.20 26.57 -29.51
C ALA A 375 -45.49 27.41 -29.36
N LYS A 376 -45.94 28.11 -30.41
CA LYS A 376 -47.22 28.87 -30.39
C LYS A 376 -48.46 27.95 -30.40
N ALA A 377 -48.35 26.76 -30.99
CA ALA A 377 -49.44 25.79 -31.06
C ALA A 377 -49.66 25.03 -29.73
N ASN A 378 -48.64 24.96 -28.87
CA ASN A 378 -48.72 24.26 -27.60
C ASN A 378 -49.41 25.12 -26.52
N THR A 379 -50.74 24.98 -26.37
CA THR A 379 -51.55 25.78 -25.44
C THR A 379 -51.54 25.25 -23.99
N ALA A 380 -50.89 24.13 -23.74
CA ALA A 380 -50.81 23.45 -22.45
C ALA A 380 -49.38 23.39 -21.89
N SER A 381 -48.52 24.35 -22.26
CA SER A 381 -47.13 24.34 -21.80
C SER A 381 -47.04 24.68 -20.29
N PRO A 382 -46.15 24.01 -19.56
CA PRO A 382 -45.86 24.33 -18.16
C PRO A 382 -44.95 25.56 -18.00
N HIS A 383 -44.50 26.19 -19.10
CA HIS A 383 -43.50 27.25 -19.08
C HIS A 383 -44.08 28.65 -19.30
N VAL A 384 -43.64 29.63 -18.50
CA VAL A 384 -44.21 30.99 -18.43
C VAL A 384 -43.83 31.85 -19.65
N ARG A 385 -42.68 31.63 -20.29
CA ARG A 385 -42.24 32.38 -21.49
C ARG A 385 -42.19 31.52 -22.75
N PHE A 386 -42.47 32.17 -23.87
CA PHE A 386 -42.39 31.61 -25.22
C PHE A 386 -40.98 31.09 -25.56
N GLU A 387 -39.95 31.78 -25.11
CA GLU A 387 -38.53 31.43 -25.32
C GLU A 387 -38.14 30.09 -24.69
N ASP A 388 -38.67 29.77 -23.50
CA ASP A 388 -38.38 28.51 -22.80
C ASP A 388 -39.07 27.32 -23.49
N GLU A 389 -40.27 27.53 -24.05
CA GLU A 389 -40.96 26.51 -24.85
C GLU A 389 -40.24 26.29 -26.20
N VAL A 390 -39.73 27.35 -26.82
CA VAL A 390 -38.88 27.22 -28.03
C VAL A 390 -37.61 26.42 -27.72
N LEU A 391 -37.02 26.60 -26.53
CA LEU A 391 -35.88 25.78 -26.09
C LEU A 391 -36.26 24.30 -25.91
N HIS A 392 -37.41 24.00 -25.31
CA HIS A 392 -37.91 22.62 -25.19
C HIS A 392 -38.14 21.98 -26.57
N GLN A 393 -38.76 22.72 -27.49
CA GLN A 393 -38.96 22.27 -28.87
C GLN A 393 -37.64 22.11 -29.63
N LEU A 394 -36.62 22.92 -29.33
CA LEU A 394 -35.28 22.79 -29.89
C LEU A 394 -34.61 21.49 -29.45
N ILE A 395 -34.71 21.12 -28.17
CA ILE A 395 -34.20 19.84 -27.64
C ILE A 395 -34.90 18.67 -28.35
N HIS A 396 -36.23 18.74 -28.44
CA HIS A 396 -37.04 17.71 -29.08
C HIS A 396 -36.69 17.54 -30.57
N TRP A 397 -36.56 18.65 -31.30
CA TRP A 397 -36.10 18.66 -32.69
C TRP A 397 -34.69 18.10 -32.83
N PHE A 398 -33.79 18.46 -31.91
CA PHE A 398 -32.39 18.02 -31.96
C PHE A 398 -32.28 16.50 -31.88
N LYS A 399 -33.06 15.86 -31.00
CA LYS A 399 -33.04 14.40 -30.81
C LYS A 399 -33.82 13.63 -31.88
N HIS A 400 -34.99 14.12 -32.27
CA HIS A 400 -35.90 13.35 -33.12
C HIS A 400 -35.75 13.64 -34.62
N GLU A 401 -35.23 14.82 -35.00
CA GLU A 401 -35.18 15.26 -36.40
C GLU A 401 -33.77 15.59 -36.90
N PHE A 402 -32.86 16.07 -36.04
CA PHE A 402 -31.57 16.59 -36.47
C PHE A 402 -30.39 15.62 -36.30
N PHE A 403 -30.24 15.04 -35.11
CA PHE A 403 -29.01 14.34 -34.72
C PHE A 403 -29.26 12.87 -34.41
N SER A 404 -28.38 11.99 -34.89
CA SER A 404 -28.53 10.53 -34.71
C SER A 404 -27.45 9.98 -33.78
N TRP A 405 -27.86 9.12 -32.84
CA TRP A 405 -26.92 8.47 -31.91
C TRP A 405 -26.14 7.37 -32.62
N MET A 406 -24.80 7.40 -32.55
CA MET A 406 -23.95 6.41 -33.21
C MET A 406 -23.08 5.64 -32.21
N ASN A 407 -23.39 4.35 -32.04
CA ASN A 407 -22.55 3.42 -31.26
C ASN A 407 -21.39 2.89 -32.10
N GLN A 408 -21.69 2.37 -33.29
CA GLN A 408 -20.76 1.76 -34.24
C GLN A 408 -21.13 2.21 -35.67
N PRO A 409 -20.16 2.51 -36.55
CA PRO A 409 -20.42 2.85 -37.95
C PRO A 409 -20.76 1.62 -38.80
N ALA A 410 -21.58 1.78 -39.84
CA ALA A 410 -21.81 0.73 -40.85
C ALA A 410 -20.61 0.64 -41.84
N CYS A 411 -20.38 -0.54 -42.48
CA CYS A 411 -19.30 -0.69 -43.49
C CYS A 411 -19.50 0.34 -44.61
N SER A 412 -18.51 1.21 -44.85
CA SER A 412 -18.55 2.24 -45.90
C SER A 412 -18.69 1.67 -47.32
N THR A 413 -18.32 0.40 -47.51
CA THR A 413 -18.33 -0.26 -48.84
C THR A 413 -19.56 -1.13 -49.06
N CYS A 414 -20.12 -1.77 -48.02
CA CYS A 414 -21.23 -2.72 -48.18
C CYS A 414 -22.48 -2.39 -47.35
N GLY A 415 -22.45 -1.34 -46.52
CA GLY A 415 -23.60 -0.92 -45.69
C GLY A 415 -23.95 -1.88 -44.55
N HIS A 416 -23.10 -2.88 -44.24
CA HIS A 416 -23.38 -3.85 -43.18
C HIS A 416 -23.41 -3.16 -41.80
N PRO A 417 -24.44 -3.39 -40.96
CA PRO A 417 -24.68 -2.62 -39.74
C PRO A 417 -23.81 -3.02 -38.54
N ARG A 418 -23.10 -4.15 -38.60
CA ARG A 418 -22.26 -4.65 -37.49
C ARG A 418 -20.79 -4.65 -37.87
N THR A 419 -20.00 -3.79 -37.24
CA THR A 419 -18.55 -3.68 -37.45
C THR A 419 -17.80 -3.85 -36.12
N THR A 420 -16.62 -4.47 -36.15
CA THR A 420 -15.83 -4.74 -34.94
C THR A 420 -14.67 -3.75 -34.80
N PRO A 421 -14.46 -3.15 -33.61
CA PRO A 421 -13.34 -2.24 -33.39
C PRO A 421 -12.01 -3.00 -33.39
N VAL A 422 -11.03 -2.54 -34.16
CA VAL A 422 -9.72 -3.20 -34.29
C VAL A 422 -8.63 -2.41 -33.58
N ARG A 423 -8.57 -1.10 -33.81
CA ARG A 423 -7.52 -0.23 -33.24
C ARG A 423 -7.92 1.24 -33.23
N THR A 424 -7.15 2.04 -32.48
CA THR A 424 -7.25 3.51 -32.47
C THR A 424 -5.98 4.10 -33.10
N GLU A 425 -6.13 5.04 -34.03
CA GLU A 425 -5.03 5.75 -34.71
C GLU A 425 -5.14 7.27 -34.46
N GLY A 426 -4.06 8.02 -34.74
CA GLY A 426 -4.09 9.49 -34.78
C GLY A 426 -4.70 10.03 -36.09
N PRO A 427 -5.12 11.30 -36.13
CA PRO A 427 -5.65 11.92 -37.34
C PRO A 427 -4.58 11.93 -38.44
N THR A 428 -4.88 11.35 -39.60
CA THR A 428 -3.92 11.20 -40.71
C THR A 428 -4.41 11.81 -42.01
N THR A 429 -5.73 12.04 -42.18
CA THR A 429 -6.25 12.72 -43.37
C THR A 429 -6.35 14.24 -43.16
N PRO A 430 -6.18 15.07 -44.22
CA PRO A 430 -6.33 16.52 -44.13
C PRO A 430 -7.69 16.97 -43.59
N GLU A 431 -8.75 16.20 -43.86
CA GLU A 431 -10.11 16.45 -43.35
C GLU A 431 -10.24 16.12 -41.85
N GLU A 432 -9.55 15.10 -41.34
CA GLU A 432 -9.50 14.76 -39.91
C GLU A 432 -8.72 15.80 -39.10
N VAL A 433 -7.63 16.32 -39.67
CA VAL A 433 -6.81 17.37 -39.05
C VAL A 433 -7.57 18.71 -39.05
N ALA A 434 -8.24 19.06 -40.14
CA ALA A 434 -9.03 20.30 -40.24
C ALA A 434 -10.24 20.32 -39.30
N GLY A 435 -10.83 19.17 -38.97
CA GLY A 435 -11.92 19.05 -38.00
C GLY A 435 -11.47 18.82 -36.55
N GLU A 436 -10.17 18.97 -36.26
CA GLU A 436 -9.55 18.78 -34.93
C GLU A 436 -9.86 17.42 -34.27
N ALA A 437 -9.79 16.34 -35.04
CA ALA A 437 -10.07 15.00 -34.53
C ALA A 437 -9.00 14.51 -33.55
N SER A 438 -9.39 14.24 -32.29
CA SER A 438 -8.44 13.83 -31.24
C SER A 438 -7.95 12.38 -31.37
N ARG A 439 -8.80 11.47 -31.86
CA ARG A 439 -8.54 10.02 -31.99
C ARG A 439 -9.33 9.50 -33.19
N VAL A 440 -8.89 8.45 -33.88
CA VAL A 440 -9.65 7.81 -34.97
C VAL A 440 -9.83 6.33 -34.66
N GLU A 441 -11.07 5.88 -34.50
CA GLU A 441 -11.40 4.46 -34.29
C GLU A 441 -11.50 3.76 -35.65
N VAL A 442 -10.79 2.65 -35.81
CA VAL A 442 -10.83 1.84 -37.04
C VAL A 442 -11.67 0.59 -36.78
N TYR A 443 -12.73 0.45 -37.57
CA TYR A 443 -13.66 -0.66 -37.53
C TYR A 443 -13.45 -1.57 -38.73
N GLU A 444 -13.38 -2.88 -38.50
CA GLU A 444 -13.35 -3.89 -39.55
C GLU A 444 -14.74 -4.51 -39.69
N CYS A 445 -15.19 -4.64 -40.94
CA CYS A 445 -16.44 -5.32 -41.21
C CYS A 445 -16.21 -6.83 -41.41
N PRO A 446 -16.95 -7.70 -40.72
CA PRO A 446 -16.79 -9.16 -40.84
C PRO A 446 -17.13 -9.71 -42.23
N GLN A 447 -18.01 -9.03 -42.99
CA GLN A 447 -18.44 -9.47 -44.33
C GLN A 447 -17.58 -8.93 -45.49
N CYS A 448 -17.24 -7.63 -45.47
CA CYS A 448 -16.48 -6.97 -46.55
C CYS A 448 -14.96 -6.95 -46.30
N ARG A 449 -14.50 -7.24 -45.05
CA ARG A 449 -13.12 -6.98 -44.54
C ARG A 449 -12.59 -5.56 -44.81
N ALA A 450 -13.44 -4.66 -45.29
CA ALA A 450 -13.07 -3.27 -45.51
C ALA A 450 -12.97 -2.55 -44.17
N LEU A 451 -11.96 -1.69 -44.06
CA LEU A 451 -11.70 -0.88 -42.88
C LEU A 451 -12.52 0.41 -42.99
N THR A 452 -13.49 0.58 -42.09
CA THR A 452 -14.24 1.81 -41.92
C THR A 452 -13.58 2.64 -40.83
N ARG A 453 -13.11 3.82 -41.19
CA ARG A 453 -12.53 4.77 -40.24
C ARG A 453 -13.64 5.61 -39.66
N PHE A 454 -13.69 5.69 -38.34
CA PHE A 454 -14.57 6.60 -37.61
C PHE A 454 -13.69 7.56 -36.81
N PRO A 455 -13.48 8.78 -37.32
CA PRO A 455 -12.80 9.81 -36.56
C PRO A 455 -13.57 10.06 -35.25
N ARG A 456 -12.96 9.73 -34.11
CA ARG A 456 -13.49 10.06 -32.79
C ARG A 456 -13.27 11.55 -32.52
N ARG A 457 -14.41 12.24 -32.35
CA ARG A 457 -14.56 13.64 -31.97
C ARG A 457 -14.00 14.62 -33.01
N TYR A 458 -14.80 14.96 -34.02
CA TYR A 458 -14.62 16.30 -34.61
C TYR A 458 -14.91 17.31 -33.49
N ASN A 459 -13.87 18.00 -33.02
CA ASN A 459 -14.04 19.04 -32.00
C ASN A 459 -14.63 20.32 -32.61
N ASP A 460 -14.51 20.49 -33.94
CA ASP A 460 -15.14 21.57 -34.68
C ASP A 460 -16.66 21.34 -34.81
N PRO A 461 -17.50 22.18 -34.18
CA PRO A 461 -18.95 22.03 -34.24
C PRO A 461 -19.51 22.26 -35.66
N THR A 462 -18.78 22.96 -36.54
CA THR A 462 -19.23 23.17 -37.92
C THR A 462 -19.22 21.89 -38.75
N LYS A 463 -18.29 20.96 -38.43
CA LYS A 463 -18.28 19.63 -39.04
C LYS A 463 -19.41 18.76 -38.51
N LEU A 464 -19.76 18.92 -37.23
CA LEU A 464 -20.88 18.20 -36.61
C LEU A 464 -22.25 18.59 -37.20
N LEU A 465 -22.39 19.82 -37.71
CA LEU A 465 -23.60 20.26 -38.45
C LEU A 465 -23.77 19.52 -39.80
N GLU A 466 -22.65 19.10 -40.42
CA GLU A 466 -22.66 18.32 -41.66
C GLU A 466 -22.85 16.83 -41.40
N THR A 467 -22.16 16.28 -40.40
CA THR A 467 -22.15 14.83 -40.13
C THR A 467 -23.40 14.36 -39.41
N ARG A 468 -23.99 15.18 -38.54
CA ARG A 468 -25.25 14.91 -37.79
C ARG A 468 -25.26 13.61 -36.99
N VAL A 469 -24.08 13.09 -36.65
CA VAL A 469 -23.90 11.83 -35.92
C VAL A 469 -22.85 11.98 -34.82
N GLY A 470 -23.07 11.34 -33.68
CA GLY A 470 -22.12 11.39 -32.56
C GLY A 470 -22.65 10.78 -31.26
N ARG A 471 -21.89 10.97 -30.17
CA ARG A 471 -22.22 10.57 -28.79
C ARG A 471 -22.39 11.82 -27.91
N CYS A 472 -22.61 11.65 -26.60
CA CYS A 472 -22.88 12.77 -25.68
C CYS A 472 -21.92 13.98 -25.81
N GLY A 473 -20.64 13.75 -26.10
CA GLY A 473 -19.65 14.80 -26.36
C GLY A 473 -19.98 15.69 -27.56
N GLU A 474 -20.22 15.08 -28.72
CA GLU A 474 -20.57 15.79 -29.95
C GLU A 474 -21.97 16.41 -29.89
N TRP A 475 -22.91 15.73 -29.22
CA TRP A 475 -24.26 16.23 -29.00
C TRP A 475 -24.25 17.53 -28.20
N ALA A 476 -23.60 17.54 -27.02
CA ALA A 476 -23.53 18.73 -26.18
C ALA A 476 -22.77 19.88 -26.86
N ASN A 477 -21.68 19.58 -27.60
CA ASN A 477 -20.90 20.57 -28.34
C ASN A 477 -21.75 21.28 -29.42
N CYS A 478 -22.40 20.51 -30.29
CA CYS A 478 -23.25 21.03 -31.37
C CYS A 478 -24.49 21.75 -30.82
N PHE A 479 -25.13 21.18 -29.79
CA PHE A 479 -26.30 21.79 -29.16
C PHE A 479 -25.96 23.12 -28.46
N THR A 480 -24.80 23.22 -27.80
CA THR A 480 -24.33 24.48 -27.19
C THR A 480 -24.12 25.56 -28.26
N LEU A 481 -23.54 25.21 -29.42
CA LEU A 481 -23.44 26.15 -30.56
C LEU A 481 -24.82 26.61 -31.04
N CYS A 482 -25.78 25.70 -31.22
CA CYS A 482 -27.15 26.05 -31.64
C CYS A 482 -27.83 27.01 -30.66
N CYS A 483 -27.69 26.77 -29.35
CA CYS A 483 -28.24 27.65 -28.32
C CYS A 483 -27.61 29.05 -28.38
N ARG A 484 -26.28 29.13 -28.53
CA ARG A 484 -25.56 30.41 -28.67
C ARG A 484 -25.94 31.15 -29.96
N ALA A 485 -26.13 30.43 -31.07
CA ALA A 485 -26.53 30.99 -32.35
C ALA A 485 -27.96 31.57 -32.32
N MET A 486 -28.88 30.97 -31.56
CA MET A 486 -30.22 31.51 -31.30
C MET A 486 -30.24 32.69 -30.32
N GLY A 487 -29.08 33.08 -29.78
CA GLY A 487 -28.95 34.21 -28.86
C GLY A 487 -29.15 33.87 -27.38
N TYR A 488 -29.32 32.60 -27.03
CA TYR A 488 -29.41 32.19 -25.63
C TYR A 488 -28.05 32.25 -24.93
N GLU A 489 -28.04 32.65 -23.67
CA GLU A 489 -26.86 32.54 -22.80
C GLU A 489 -26.72 31.07 -22.39
N ALA A 490 -25.69 30.39 -22.90
CA ALA A 490 -25.48 28.96 -22.71
C ALA A 490 -24.12 28.65 -22.09
N ARG A 491 -24.07 27.62 -21.24
CA ARG A 491 -22.86 27.07 -20.62
C ARG A 491 -22.64 25.64 -21.07
N TYR A 492 -21.39 25.29 -21.29
CA TYR A 492 -20.95 23.92 -21.46
C TYR A 492 -20.64 23.31 -20.10
N VAL A 493 -21.34 22.23 -19.72
CA VAL A 493 -21.15 21.58 -18.42
C VAL A 493 -20.35 20.30 -18.59
N LEU A 494 -19.26 20.18 -17.83
CA LEU A 494 -18.38 19.03 -17.80
C LEU A 494 -18.49 18.31 -16.47
N ASP A 495 -18.90 17.05 -16.54
CA ASP A 495 -18.83 16.10 -15.44
C ASP A 495 -17.58 15.22 -15.59
N PHE A 496 -16.80 15.14 -14.51
CA PHE A 496 -15.60 14.31 -14.42
C PHE A 496 -15.88 12.80 -14.44
N THR A 497 -17.15 12.37 -14.34
CA THR A 497 -17.57 10.97 -14.55
C THR A 497 -17.83 10.58 -16.01
N ASP A 498 -17.20 11.29 -16.96
CA ASP A 498 -17.27 11.07 -18.41
C ASP A 498 -18.66 11.37 -18.99
N HIS A 499 -19.24 12.51 -18.59
CA HIS A 499 -20.50 13.01 -19.12
C HIS A 499 -20.48 14.54 -19.32
N VAL A 500 -21.27 15.05 -20.26
CA VAL A 500 -21.32 16.47 -20.62
C VAL A 500 -22.71 16.85 -21.11
N TRP A 501 -23.14 18.08 -20.81
CA TRP A 501 -24.44 18.63 -21.20
C TRP A 501 -24.39 20.17 -21.26
N THR A 502 -25.54 20.82 -21.44
CA THR A 502 -25.64 22.28 -21.58
C THR A 502 -26.53 22.88 -20.49
N GLU A 503 -26.21 24.09 -20.01
CA GLU A 503 -27.14 24.91 -19.22
C GLU A 503 -27.51 26.16 -19.99
N VAL A 504 -28.76 26.61 -19.87
CA VAL A 504 -29.26 27.84 -20.51
C VAL A 504 -29.86 28.77 -19.48
N TYR A 505 -29.50 30.06 -19.50
CA TYR A 505 -30.08 31.04 -18.58
C TYR A 505 -31.48 31.44 -19.06
N SER A 506 -32.48 31.26 -18.20
CA SER A 506 -33.83 31.77 -18.45
C SER A 506 -34.06 33.05 -17.65
N PRO A 507 -34.30 34.20 -18.31
CA PRO A 507 -34.65 35.44 -17.62
C PRO A 507 -36.00 35.36 -16.88
N ALA A 508 -36.89 34.42 -17.25
CA ALA A 508 -38.22 34.27 -16.65
C ALA A 508 -38.14 33.68 -15.23
N TYR A 509 -37.33 32.63 -15.10
CA TYR A 509 -37.07 31.95 -13.82
C TYR A 509 -35.87 32.55 -13.08
N GLU A 510 -35.22 33.55 -13.69
CA GLU A 510 -33.98 34.21 -13.24
C GLU A 510 -32.83 33.25 -12.87
N ARG A 511 -32.85 32.03 -13.42
CA ARG A 511 -31.93 30.93 -13.09
C ARG A 511 -31.44 30.20 -14.33
N TRP A 512 -30.43 29.36 -14.13
CA TRP A 512 -29.92 28.46 -15.16
C TRP A 512 -30.73 27.17 -15.19
N LEU A 513 -31.16 26.79 -16.38
CA LEU A 513 -31.91 25.57 -16.66
C LEU A 513 -30.94 24.49 -17.15
N HIS A 514 -31.07 23.30 -16.57
CA HIS A 514 -30.36 22.13 -17.05
C HIS A 514 -30.98 21.63 -18.36
N CYS A 515 -30.16 21.42 -19.40
CA CYS A 515 -30.60 20.93 -20.70
C CYS A 515 -29.76 19.73 -21.13
N ASP A 516 -30.37 18.56 -21.24
CA ASP A 516 -29.74 17.36 -21.80
C ASP A 516 -30.37 16.99 -23.16
N PRO A 517 -29.69 17.29 -24.28
CA PRO A 517 -30.19 16.97 -25.62
C PRO A 517 -30.17 15.47 -25.93
N CYS A 518 -29.39 14.65 -25.23
CA CYS A 518 -29.37 13.21 -25.44
C CYS A 518 -30.61 12.54 -24.86
N GLU A 519 -31.06 13.00 -23.69
CA GLU A 519 -32.19 12.41 -22.97
C GLU A 519 -33.53 13.11 -23.26
N ASP A 520 -33.55 14.22 -24.01
CA ASP A 520 -34.73 15.08 -24.23
C ASP A 520 -35.32 15.62 -22.92
N GLN A 521 -34.43 16.05 -22.02
CA GLN A 521 -34.81 16.51 -20.69
C GLN A 521 -34.45 17.98 -20.50
N LEU A 522 -35.44 18.74 -20.04
CA LEU A 522 -35.31 20.13 -19.63
C LEU A 522 -35.61 20.23 -18.13
N ASP A 523 -34.70 20.85 -17.40
CA ASP A 523 -34.77 21.16 -15.96
C ASP A 523 -34.95 19.94 -15.05
N ARG A 524 -34.28 18.84 -15.37
CA ARG A 524 -34.25 17.61 -14.58
C ARG A 524 -32.84 17.23 -14.09
N PRO A 525 -32.24 18.01 -13.19
CA PRO A 525 -30.84 17.83 -12.81
C PRO A 525 -30.59 16.57 -11.97
N LEU A 526 -31.60 15.99 -11.29
CA LEU A 526 -31.38 14.81 -10.42
C LEU A 526 -31.41 13.46 -11.17
N THR A 527 -31.64 13.47 -12.48
CA THR A 527 -31.64 12.27 -13.33
C THR A 527 -30.34 11.47 -13.23
N TYR A 528 -29.19 12.14 -13.02
CA TYR A 528 -27.89 11.47 -12.94
C TYR A 528 -27.66 10.74 -11.61
N GLU A 529 -27.96 11.37 -10.49
CA GLU A 529 -27.76 10.78 -9.16
C GLU A 529 -28.87 9.78 -8.81
N VAL A 530 -30.14 10.17 -9.01
CA VAL A 530 -31.30 9.36 -8.61
C VAL A 530 -31.71 8.36 -9.69
N GLY A 531 -31.74 8.80 -10.96
CA GLY A 531 -32.17 7.95 -12.07
C GLY A 531 -31.11 6.93 -12.49
N TRP A 532 -29.86 7.37 -12.66
CA TRP A 532 -28.76 6.51 -13.12
C TRP A 532 -27.94 5.90 -11.98
N GLY A 533 -28.11 6.38 -10.74
CA GLY A 533 -27.31 5.92 -9.59
C GLY A 533 -25.84 6.33 -9.68
N LYS A 534 -25.50 7.37 -10.44
CA LYS A 534 -24.10 7.75 -10.65
C LYS A 534 -23.50 8.38 -9.41
N GLU A 535 -22.25 8.02 -9.15
CA GLU A 535 -21.45 8.59 -8.08
C GLU A 535 -20.72 9.86 -8.53
N LEU A 536 -21.40 11.01 -8.42
CA LEU A 536 -20.89 12.31 -8.88
C LEU A 536 -19.75 12.84 -7.98
N ASN A 537 -18.81 13.58 -8.59
CA ASN A 537 -17.67 14.20 -7.90
C ASN A 537 -17.48 15.70 -8.21
N TYR A 538 -17.18 16.07 -9.46
CA TYR A 538 -16.87 17.43 -9.90
C TYR A 538 -17.67 17.73 -11.16
N ILE A 539 -18.46 18.80 -11.11
CA ILE A 539 -19.22 19.30 -12.27
C ILE A 539 -18.94 20.79 -12.41
N PHE A 540 -18.27 21.17 -13.50
CA PHE A 540 -17.96 22.56 -13.79
C PHE A 540 -18.72 23.04 -15.03
N ALA A 541 -19.32 24.22 -14.92
CA ALA A 541 -19.97 24.90 -16.02
C ALA A 541 -19.06 26.00 -16.58
N PHE A 542 -18.89 26.02 -17.90
CA PHE A 542 -18.05 26.96 -18.62
C PHE A 542 -18.92 27.83 -19.54
N ALA A 543 -18.92 29.14 -19.30
CA ALA A 543 -19.53 30.15 -20.17
C ALA A 543 -18.44 30.99 -20.84
N ARG A 544 -18.83 31.90 -21.75
CA ARG A 544 -17.89 32.89 -22.30
C ARG A 544 -17.32 33.87 -21.27
N ASP A 545 -18.11 34.19 -20.24
CA ASP A 545 -17.80 35.29 -19.30
C ASP A 545 -17.44 34.80 -17.88
N HIS A 546 -17.67 33.52 -17.57
CA HIS A 546 -17.45 32.95 -16.23
C HIS A 546 -17.40 31.41 -16.26
N VAL A 547 -16.81 30.86 -15.21
CA VAL A 547 -16.78 29.44 -14.85
C VAL A 547 -17.42 29.29 -13.46
N ALA A 548 -18.23 28.26 -13.27
CA ALA A 548 -18.93 27.99 -12.00
C ALA A 548 -18.87 26.50 -11.63
N ASP A 549 -18.78 26.21 -10.34
CA ASP A 549 -18.95 24.85 -9.79
C ASP A 549 -20.45 24.62 -9.52
N VAL A 550 -21.09 23.80 -10.36
CA VAL A 550 -22.55 23.62 -10.35
C VAL A 550 -22.99 22.30 -9.74
N ILE A 551 -22.05 21.53 -9.16
CA ILE A 551 -22.32 20.20 -8.57
C ILE A 551 -23.53 20.17 -7.64
N ARG A 552 -23.72 21.20 -6.79
CA ARG A 552 -24.83 21.28 -5.81
C ARG A 552 -26.22 21.24 -6.46
N ARG A 553 -26.33 21.60 -7.75
CA ARG A 553 -27.60 21.50 -8.50
C ARG A 553 -27.96 20.05 -8.84
N TYR A 554 -26.95 19.18 -8.96
CA TYR A 554 -27.06 17.81 -9.47
C TYR A 554 -27.02 16.75 -8.36
N THR A 555 -27.00 17.15 -7.08
CA THR A 555 -26.97 16.22 -5.95
C THR A 555 -27.91 16.66 -4.83
N MET A 556 -28.53 15.68 -4.16
CA MET A 556 -29.28 15.89 -2.91
C MET A 556 -28.42 15.61 -1.67
N VAL A 557 -27.34 14.84 -1.84
CA VAL A 557 -26.46 14.36 -0.77
C VAL A 557 -25.07 14.98 -0.89
N PHE A 558 -25.03 16.29 -1.15
CA PHE A 558 -23.79 17.03 -1.32
C PHE A 558 -22.88 16.88 -0.10
N GLU A 559 -23.42 17.17 1.09
CA GLU A 559 -22.66 17.21 2.33
C GLU A 559 -22.26 15.84 2.86
N ASP A 560 -23.12 14.83 2.67
CA ASP A 560 -22.95 13.50 3.23
C ASP A 560 -22.19 12.53 2.31
N GLU A 561 -22.27 12.70 0.98
CA GLU A 561 -21.67 11.76 0.01
C GLU A 561 -20.68 12.43 -0.96
N VAL A 562 -21.08 13.52 -1.63
CA VAL A 562 -20.27 14.10 -2.71
C VAL A 562 -18.97 14.70 -2.19
N LEU A 563 -18.99 15.42 -1.07
CA LEU A 563 -17.78 15.99 -0.48
C LEU A 563 -16.72 14.92 -0.14
N ASP A 564 -17.13 13.72 0.28
CA ASP A 564 -16.20 12.63 0.57
C ASP A 564 -15.52 12.05 -0.68
N ARG A 565 -16.20 12.12 -1.83
CA ARG A 565 -15.68 11.70 -3.15
C ARG A 565 -14.78 12.76 -3.81
N ARG A 566 -14.85 14.02 -3.38
CA ARG A 566 -14.00 15.11 -3.89
C ARG A 566 -12.59 15.01 -3.30
N THR A 567 -11.71 14.23 -3.93
CA THR A 567 -10.32 13.98 -3.47
C THR A 567 -9.23 14.50 -4.39
N ARG A 568 -9.58 15.27 -5.44
CA ARG A 568 -8.62 15.84 -6.40
C ARG A 568 -8.13 17.25 -6.04
N ALA A 569 -8.92 18.05 -5.32
CA ALA A 569 -8.53 19.40 -4.93
C ALA A 569 -9.22 19.83 -3.63
N ARG A 570 -8.64 20.82 -2.94
CA ARG A 570 -9.24 21.45 -1.75
C ARG A 570 -10.36 22.41 -2.17
N GLU A 571 -11.51 22.38 -1.48
CA GLU A 571 -12.66 23.22 -1.82
C GLU A 571 -12.31 24.72 -1.83
N ALA A 572 -11.58 25.18 -0.82
CA ALA A 572 -11.10 26.57 -0.74
C ALA A 572 -10.17 26.93 -1.90
N TRP A 573 -9.34 25.99 -2.35
CA TRP A 573 -8.48 26.19 -3.52
C TRP A 573 -9.31 26.26 -4.81
N VAL A 574 -10.29 25.37 -4.99
CA VAL A 574 -11.18 25.38 -6.16
C VAL A 574 -11.95 26.70 -6.25
N GLN A 575 -12.53 27.17 -5.14
CA GLN A 575 -13.21 28.46 -5.08
C GLN A 575 -12.28 29.63 -5.44
N THR A 576 -11.05 29.63 -4.89
CA THR A 576 -10.05 30.68 -5.15
C THR A 576 -9.60 30.67 -6.62
N THR A 577 -9.35 29.49 -7.19
CA THR A 577 -8.93 29.32 -8.58
C THR A 577 -10.04 29.74 -9.55
N ILE A 578 -11.30 29.36 -9.31
CA ILE A 578 -12.45 29.79 -10.11
C ILE A 578 -12.62 31.32 -10.01
N ALA A 579 -12.51 31.90 -8.81
CA ALA A 579 -12.58 33.34 -8.63
C ALA A 579 -11.47 34.08 -9.40
N ALA A 580 -10.24 33.56 -9.37
CA ALA A 580 -9.12 34.11 -10.13
C ALA A 580 -9.34 34.03 -11.65
N LEU A 581 -9.87 32.91 -12.16
CA LEU A 581 -10.23 32.73 -13.56
C LEU A 581 -11.34 33.70 -13.98
N ASN A 582 -12.39 33.83 -13.17
CA ASN A 582 -13.50 34.75 -13.42
C ASN A 582 -13.04 36.21 -13.43
N ASN A 583 -12.15 36.60 -12.50
CA ASN A 583 -11.56 37.93 -12.49
C ASN A 583 -10.77 38.22 -13.77
N ARG A 584 -10.01 37.24 -14.28
CA ARG A 584 -9.25 37.37 -15.53
C ARG A 584 -10.16 37.52 -16.75
N LEU A 585 -11.22 36.71 -16.84
CA LEU A 585 -12.19 36.75 -17.95
C LEU A 585 -13.02 38.04 -17.94
N GLN A 586 -13.39 38.53 -16.75
CA GLN A 586 -14.24 39.71 -16.61
C GLN A 586 -13.46 41.03 -16.67
N ALA A 587 -12.13 41.01 -16.59
CA ALA A 587 -11.30 42.21 -16.64
C ALA A 587 -11.49 43.03 -17.94
N SER A 588 -11.79 42.38 -19.06
CA SER A 588 -12.02 43.01 -20.36
C SER A 588 -13.48 43.43 -20.61
N LEU A 589 -14.41 43.13 -19.70
CA LEU A 589 -15.85 43.36 -19.89
C LEU A 589 -16.33 44.74 -19.40
N PRO A 590 -17.34 45.34 -20.07
CA PRO A 590 -17.98 46.58 -19.61
C PRO A 590 -18.53 46.48 -18.18
N SER A 591 -18.51 47.60 -17.45
CA SER A 591 -18.98 47.67 -16.05
C SER A 591 -20.42 47.19 -15.87
N ALA A 592 -21.31 47.53 -16.80
CA ALA A 592 -22.71 47.09 -16.77
C ALA A 592 -22.85 45.57 -16.81
N ARG A 593 -22.11 44.88 -17.69
CA ARG A 593 -22.14 43.41 -17.81
C ARG A 593 -21.53 42.74 -16.58
N ARG A 594 -20.47 43.30 -16.01
CA ARG A 594 -19.88 42.81 -14.76
C ARG A 594 -20.86 42.84 -13.59
N GLU A 595 -21.64 43.91 -13.48
CA GLU A 595 -22.66 44.02 -12.43
C GLU A 595 -23.78 42.99 -12.62
N THR A 596 -24.24 42.77 -13.86
CA THR A 596 -25.21 41.70 -14.16
C THR A 596 -24.68 40.31 -13.79
N LEU A 597 -23.43 40.00 -14.13
CA LEU A 597 -22.80 38.71 -13.79
C LEU A 597 -22.65 38.53 -12.28
N ARG A 598 -22.33 39.59 -11.54
CA ARG A 598 -22.30 39.57 -10.07
C ARG A 598 -23.67 39.25 -9.48
N GLN A 599 -24.73 39.87 -10.00
CA GLN A 599 -26.10 39.59 -9.56
C GLN A 599 -26.52 38.15 -9.87
N TRP A 600 -26.15 37.62 -11.04
CA TRP A 600 -26.40 36.23 -11.41
C TRP A 600 -25.68 35.26 -10.47
N ALA A 601 -24.41 35.50 -10.18
CA ALA A 601 -23.63 34.68 -9.24
C ALA A 601 -24.24 34.68 -7.83
N GLN A 602 -24.72 35.82 -7.33
CA GLN A 602 -25.38 35.91 -6.03
C GLN A 602 -26.71 35.14 -5.98
N ARG A 603 -27.48 35.14 -7.07
CA ARG A 603 -28.73 34.37 -7.17
C ARG A 603 -28.44 32.87 -7.26
N GLU A 604 -27.46 32.50 -8.07
CA GLU A 604 -27.02 31.11 -8.21
C GLU A 604 -26.49 30.53 -6.90
N GLU A 605 -25.69 31.29 -6.14
CA GLU A 605 -25.22 30.83 -4.81
C GLU A 605 -26.38 30.55 -3.84
N LYS A 606 -27.42 31.40 -3.84
CA LYS A 606 -28.63 31.17 -3.04
C LYS A 606 -29.41 29.94 -3.50
N GLU A 607 -29.51 29.73 -4.82
CA GLU A 607 -30.15 28.56 -5.40
C GLU A 607 -29.40 27.28 -5.02
N LEU A 608 -28.08 27.25 -5.19
CA LEU A 608 -27.21 26.11 -4.89
C LEU A 608 -27.12 25.80 -3.38
N ALA A 609 -27.42 26.79 -2.52
CA ALA A 609 -27.56 26.57 -1.08
C ALA A 609 -28.89 25.89 -0.70
N THR A 610 -29.87 25.83 -1.60
CA THR A 610 -31.20 25.27 -1.33
C THR A 610 -31.28 23.81 -1.82
N LEU A 611 -31.64 22.88 -0.92
CA LEU A 611 -31.84 21.47 -1.28
C LEU A 611 -33.06 21.29 -2.19
N ARG A 612 -32.89 20.59 -3.33
CA ARG A 612 -33.99 20.22 -4.23
C ARG A 612 -34.46 18.79 -3.95
N LEU A 613 -35.77 18.58 -4.05
CA LEU A 613 -36.41 17.26 -3.96
C LEU A 613 -36.63 16.68 -5.37
N PRO A 614 -36.62 15.35 -5.55
CA PRO A 614 -36.71 14.73 -6.86
C PRO A 614 -38.14 14.81 -7.41
N LEU A 615 -38.26 15.14 -8.70
CA LEU A 615 -39.52 15.08 -9.44
C LEU A 615 -39.80 13.65 -9.92
N ALA A 616 -41.07 13.27 -10.06
CA ALA A 616 -41.52 11.91 -10.38
C ALA A 616 -40.98 11.34 -11.73
N GLY A 617 -40.42 12.16 -12.61
CA GLY A 617 -39.82 11.76 -13.89
C GLY A 617 -38.29 11.72 -13.90
N GLU A 618 -37.63 11.91 -12.75
CA GLU A 618 -36.16 11.87 -12.58
C GLU A 618 -35.65 10.51 -12.10
N THR A 619 -36.57 9.59 -11.76
CA THR A 619 -36.27 8.22 -11.29
C THR A 619 -36.15 7.19 -12.43
N GLU A 620 -36.24 7.64 -13.69
CA GLU A 620 -36.16 6.74 -14.84
C GLU A 620 -34.69 6.46 -15.21
N GLY A 621 -34.38 5.19 -15.49
CA GLY A 621 -33.06 4.76 -15.92
C GLY A 621 -32.69 5.26 -17.31
N ARG A 622 -31.41 5.13 -17.68
CA ARG A 622 -30.86 5.71 -18.91
C ARG A 622 -31.49 5.14 -20.20
N VAL A 623 -31.97 6.02 -21.07
CA VAL A 623 -32.58 5.64 -22.35
C VAL A 623 -31.51 5.46 -23.44
N SER A 624 -30.47 6.30 -23.48
CA SER A 624 -29.39 6.26 -24.50
C SER A 624 -28.28 5.21 -24.27
N GLY A 625 -27.71 4.63 -25.35
CA GLY A 625 -26.62 3.63 -25.30
C GLY A 625 -27.05 2.17 -25.55
N SER A 626 -26.10 1.27 -25.84
CA SER A 626 -26.41 -0.16 -26.05
C SER A 626 -26.82 -0.86 -24.75
N LYS A 627 -27.64 -1.91 -24.87
CA LYS A 627 -28.18 -2.65 -23.71
C LYS A 627 -27.07 -3.27 -22.86
N GLU A 628 -26.06 -3.89 -23.48
CA GLU A 628 -24.93 -4.48 -22.74
C GLU A 628 -24.08 -3.44 -22.01
N TRP A 629 -23.96 -2.22 -22.55
CA TRP A 629 -23.22 -1.13 -21.93
C TRP A 629 -23.95 -0.53 -20.72
N LYS A 630 -25.29 -0.42 -20.81
CA LYS A 630 -26.13 0.02 -19.69
C LYS A 630 -26.15 -1.01 -18.56
N GLU A 631 -26.19 -2.30 -18.89
CA GLU A 631 -26.16 -3.40 -17.92
C GLU A 631 -24.78 -3.52 -17.24
N ALA A 632 -23.68 -3.38 -17.99
CA ALA A 632 -22.32 -3.40 -17.43
C ALA A 632 -22.04 -2.26 -16.43
N ARG A 633 -22.77 -1.14 -16.53
CA ARG A 633 -22.63 0.04 -15.66
C ARG A 633 -23.77 0.21 -14.65
N GLN A 634 -24.72 -0.73 -14.62
CA GLN A 634 -25.90 -0.70 -13.74
C GLN A 634 -26.81 0.54 -13.90
N GLU A 635 -26.72 1.28 -15.01
CA GLU A 635 -27.49 2.53 -15.29
C GLU A 635 -28.89 2.26 -15.91
N GLY A 636 -29.34 1.00 -15.95
CA GLY A 636 -30.54 0.55 -16.66
C GLY A 636 -31.89 0.74 -15.94
N GLY A 637 -31.92 1.37 -14.77
CA GLY A 637 -33.14 1.59 -13.99
C GLY A 637 -33.72 0.34 -13.31
N GLY A 638 -32.86 -0.62 -12.93
CA GLY A 638 -33.25 -1.94 -12.43
C GLY A 638 -33.46 -2.07 -10.92
N THR A 639 -33.35 -1.02 -10.11
CA THR A 639 -33.43 -1.12 -8.64
C THR A 639 -34.86 -0.95 -8.11
N LYS A 640 -35.80 -1.76 -8.66
CA LYS A 640 -37.07 -2.07 -7.98
C LYS A 640 -37.07 -3.46 -7.32
N ALA A 641 -35.98 -4.22 -7.40
CA ALA A 641 -35.92 -5.63 -6.98
C ALA A 641 -34.78 -6.00 -6.00
N GLU A 642 -34.09 -5.04 -5.36
CA GLU A 642 -33.06 -5.33 -4.35
C GLU A 642 -33.60 -5.38 -2.91
N ALA A 643 -34.92 -5.33 -2.72
CA ALA A 643 -35.56 -5.46 -1.42
C ALA A 643 -35.96 -6.90 -1.04
N GLU A 644 -35.83 -7.90 -1.93
CA GLU A 644 -36.43 -9.24 -1.66
C GLU A 644 -35.51 -10.47 -1.85
N GLY A 645 -34.22 -10.33 -2.17
CA GLY A 645 -33.49 -11.43 -2.80
C GLY A 645 -32.08 -11.79 -2.32
N ILE A 646 -31.68 -11.62 -1.05
CA ILE A 646 -30.38 -12.17 -0.58
C ILE A 646 -30.56 -12.89 0.76
N ALA A 647 -31.32 -13.98 0.68
CA ALA A 647 -31.17 -15.14 1.56
C ALA A 647 -30.63 -16.30 0.70
N LYS A 648 -29.60 -17.00 1.22
CA LYS A 648 -28.84 -18.18 0.69
C LYS A 648 -27.57 -17.80 -0.08
N VAL A 649 -26.33 -18.15 0.29
CA VAL A 649 -25.73 -19.28 1.03
C VAL A 649 -24.31 -18.90 1.55
N MET A 650 -23.88 -19.49 2.68
CA MET A 650 -22.56 -19.37 3.36
C MET A 650 -21.53 -20.45 2.89
N PRO A 651 -20.25 -20.47 3.35
CA PRO A 651 -19.02 -20.70 2.55
C PRO A 651 -18.34 -22.08 2.76
N PRO A 652 -17.14 -22.34 2.17
CA PRO A 652 -15.98 -22.65 3.03
C PRO A 652 -14.58 -22.21 2.50
N GLY A 653 -13.63 -22.02 3.45
CA GLY A 653 -12.20 -22.33 3.23
C GLY A 653 -11.19 -21.18 3.36
N ILE A 654 -10.84 -20.77 4.59
CA ILE A 654 -9.66 -19.93 4.88
C ILE A 654 -8.46 -20.86 5.19
N PRO A 655 -7.27 -20.65 4.59
CA PRO A 655 -6.04 -21.40 4.86
C PRO A 655 -5.47 -21.11 6.27
N PRO A 656 -4.61 -21.99 6.82
CA PRO A 656 -4.22 -21.92 8.23
C PRO A 656 -3.37 -20.67 8.56
N PRO A 657 -3.48 -20.15 9.81
CA PRO A 657 -2.71 -19.00 10.26
C PRO A 657 -1.21 -19.31 10.41
N SER A 658 -0.38 -18.37 9.96
CA SER A 658 1.07 -18.31 10.23
C SER A 658 1.35 -17.92 11.71
N PRO A 659 2.54 -18.26 12.24
CA PRO A 659 2.77 -18.46 13.66
C PRO A 659 2.72 -17.18 14.51
N ALA A 660 2.04 -17.30 15.65
CA ALA A 660 1.70 -16.26 16.62
C ALA A 660 2.90 -15.61 17.34
N THR A 661 2.74 -14.34 17.68
CA THR A 661 3.60 -13.56 18.59
C THR A 661 3.55 -14.19 19.99
N GLN A 662 4.67 -14.71 20.49
CA GLN A 662 4.71 -15.31 21.83
C GLN A 662 4.59 -14.22 22.92
N PRO A 663 3.87 -14.48 24.04
CA PRO A 663 3.80 -13.55 25.17
C PRO A 663 5.18 -13.31 25.83
N MET A 664 5.43 -12.09 26.32
CA MET A 664 6.73 -11.65 26.88
C MET A 664 7.12 -12.31 28.21
N GLU A 665 6.12 -12.63 29.04
CA GLU A 665 6.32 -13.16 30.39
C GLU A 665 7.11 -14.50 30.43
N PRO A 666 6.81 -15.51 29.59
CA PRO A 666 7.65 -16.72 29.52
C PRO A 666 9.05 -16.46 28.97
N LEU A 667 9.27 -15.41 28.18
CA LEU A 667 10.62 -15.06 27.68
C LEU A 667 11.49 -14.46 28.80
N TRP A 668 10.95 -13.57 29.64
CA TRP A 668 11.67 -13.05 30.80
C TRP A 668 12.02 -14.15 31.81
N GLN A 669 11.09 -15.07 32.06
CA GLN A 669 11.35 -16.24 32.90
C GLN A 669 12.47 -17.10 32.32
N ARG A 670 12.47 -17.35 31.01
CA ARG A 670 13.56 -18.08 30.34
C ARG A 670 14.90 -17.35 30.44
N LEU A 671 14.93 -16.02 30.35
CA LEU A 671 16.18 -15.25 30.44
C LEU A 671 16.72 -15.29 31.87
N PHE A 672 15.84 -15.17 32.87
CA PHE A 672 16.18 -15.35 34.27
C PHE A 672 16.75 -16.75 34.53
N VAL A 673 16.10 -17.80 34.02
CA VAL A 673 16.61 -19.18 34.12
C VAL A 673 17.97 -19.31 33.44
N GLN A 674 18.20 -18.71 32.27
CA GLN A 674 19.50 -18.73 31.60
C GLN A 674 20.61 -18.02 32.40
N LEU A 675 20.30 -16.92 33.07
CA LEU A 675 21.23 -16.16 33.90
C LEU A 675 21.56 -16.88 35.23
N VAL A 676 20.61 -17.64 35.78
CA VAL A 676 20.69 -18.26 37.12
C VAL A 676 20.99 -19.76 37.11
N GLN A 677 20.59 -20.48 36.06
CA GLN A 677 20.79 -21.93 35.90
C GLN A 677 21.69 -22.27 34.70
N GLY A 678 21.84 -21.36 33.74
CA GLY A 678 22.61 -21.61 32.53
C GLY A 678 21.88 -22.50 31.52
N CYS A 679 22.42 -22.58 30.31
CA CYS A 679 21.95 -23.52 29.30
C CYS A 679 22.61 -24.90 29.45
N ALA A 680 21.98 -25.94 28.89
CA ALA A 680 22.53 -27.29 28.87
C ALA A 680 23.74 -27.47 27.92
N GLU A 681 24.03 -26.48 27.06
CA GLU A 681 25.11 -26.54 26.07
C GLU A 681 26.47 -26.20 26.70
N PRO A 682 27.43 -27.15 26.76
CA PRO A 682 28.74 -26.93 27.40
C PRO A 682 29.61 -25.89 26.68
N ALA A 683 29.42 -25.72 25.37
CA ALA A 683 30.17 -24.81 24.50
C ALA A 683 29.54 -23.40 24.36
N CYS A 684 28.61 -23.03 25.24
CA CYS A 684 27.94 -21.73 25.15
C CYS A 684 28.90 -20.53 25.26
N VAL A 685 28.74 -19.57 24.35
CA VAL A 685 29.50 -18.31 24.25
C VAL A 685 28.64 -17.07 24.54
N ASN A 686 27.37 -17.25 24.91
CA ASN A 686 26.48 -16.13 25.20
C ASN A 686 26.87 -15.47 26.55
N PRO A 687 27.18 -14.16 26.58
CA PRO A 687 27.56 -13.46 27.82
C PRO A 687 26.45 -13.45 28.87
N HIS A 688 25.19 -13.61 28.47
CA HIS A 688 24.01 -13.67 29.33
C HIS A 688 23.70 -15.09 29.84
N CYS A 689 24.63 -16.04 29.70
CA CYS A 689 24.49 -17.40 30.20
C CYS A 689 25.38 -17.64 31.42
N LEU A 690 24.82 -18.23 32.49
CA LEU A 690 25.59 -18.62 33.67
C LEU A 690 26.80 -19.50 33.31
N GLN A 691 26.63 -20.44 32.37
CA GLN A 691 27.69 -21.37 31.96
C GLN A 691 28.92 -20.65 31.38
N THR A 692 28.71 -19.49 30.76
CA THR A 692 29.77 -18.64 30.22
C THR A 692 30.36 -17.74 31.32
N ALA A 693 29.51 -17.16 32.17
CA ALA A 693 29.95 -16.35 33.31
C ALA A 693 30.78 -17.14 34.33
N ALA A 694 30.41 -18.39 34.62
CA ALA A 694 31.10 -19.28 35.55
C ALA A 694 32.53 -19.66 35.10
N LYS A 695 32.86 -19.48 33.81
CA LYS A 695 34.20 -19.70 33.26
C LYS A 695 35.14 -18.51 33.50
N GLN A 696 34.64 -17.36 33.96
CA GLN A 696 35.45 -16.17 34.20
C GLN A 696 36.25 -16.29 35.51
N PRO A 697 37.51 -15.81 35.56
CA PRO A 697 38.33 -15.84 36.77
C PRO A 697 37.74 -14.94 37.86
N GLY A 698 37.54 -15.47 39.07
CA GLY A 698 36.99 -14.71 40.21
C GLY A 698 35.46 -14.75 40.34
N PHE A 699 34.79 -15.72 39.72
CA PHE A 699 33.33 -15.87 39.75
C PHE A 699 32.79 -16.13 41.17
N ASP A 700 31.96 -15.21 41.68
CA ASP A 700 31.13 -15.39 42.87
C ASP A 700 29.65 -15.53 42.47
N PRO A 701 28.98 -16.65 42.80
CA PRO A 701 27.57 -16.85 42.46
C PRO A 701 26.63 -15.81 43.10
N THR A 702 26.98 -15.27 44.26
CA THR A 702 26.15 -14.26 44.96
C THR A 702 26.24 -12.92 44.24
N GLN A 703 27.46 -12.49 43.91
CA GLN A 703 27.72 -11.28 43.12
C GLN A 703 27.14 -11.40 41.70
N HIS A 704 27.24 -12.58 41.08
CA HIS A 704 26.65 -12.85 39.76
C HIS A 704 25.12 -12.80 39.78
N ALA A 705 24.48 -13.34 40.80
CA ALA A 705 23.02 -13.25 40.97
C ALA A 705 22.57 -11.80 41.15
N ALA A 706 23.29 -11.01 41.97
CA ALA A 706 23.02 -9.59 42.15
C ALA A 706 23.21 -8.78 40.85
N ALA A 707 24.29 -9.04 40.12
CA ALA A 707 24.57 -8.42 38.82
C ALA A 707 23.54 -8.82 37.76
N SER A 708 23.10 -10.08 37.76
CA SER A 708 22.06 -10.60 36.85
C SER A 708 20.70 -9.95 37.11
N LEU A 709 20.33 -9.74 38.38
CA LEU A 709 19.11 -9.01 38.76
C LEU A 709 19.17 -7.53 38.34
N ALA A 710 20.32 -6.88 38.52
CA ALA A 710 20.53 -5.50 38.07
C ALA A 710 20.47 -5.39 36.53
N LEU A 711 21.09 -6.33 35.81
CA LEU A 711 21.05 -6.45 34.36
C LEU A 711 19.61 -6.66 33.86
N LEU A 712 18.83 -7.54 34.51
CA LEU A 712 17.42 -7.73 34.17
C LEU A 712 16.61 -6.46 34.40
N GLY A 713 16.87 -5.71 35.47
CA GLY A 713 16.27 -4.40 35.70
C GLY A 713 16.60 -3.39 34.59
N ALA A 714 17.86 -3.34 34.16
CA ALA A 714 18.31 -2.47 33.06
C ALA A 714 17.67 -2.88 31.72
N LEU A 715 17.67 -4.18 31.40
CA LEU A 715 17.05 -4.72 30.19
C LEU A 715 15.53 -4.51 30.17
N HIS A 716 14.86 -4.65 31.33
CA HIS A 716 13.42 -4.42 31.44
C HIS A 716 13.04 -2.96 31.12
N SER A 717 13.95 -2.01 31.35
CA SER A 717 13.73 -0.60 31.00
C SER A 717 13.93 -0.28 29.52
N VAL A 718 14.52 -1.18 28.73
CA VAL A 718 14.92 -0.94 27.33
C VAL A 718 14.23 -1.89 26.33
N VAL A 719 14.05 -3.17 26.69
CA VAL A 719 13.51 -4.21 25.81
C VAL A 719 11.98 -4.17 25.85
N ALA A 720 11.38 -3.57 24.83
CA ALA A 720 9.94 -3.37 24.72
C ALA A 720 9.23 -4.35 23.77
N THR A 721 9.95 -5.25 23.07
CA THR A 721 9.36 -6.23 22.15
C THR A 721 9.93 -7.64 22.36
N SER A 722 9.20 -8.66 21.92
CA SER A 722 9.65 -10.06 22.02
C SER A 722 10.83 -10.37 21.12
N GLN A 723 10.98 -9.64 20.01
CA GLN A 723 12.09 -9.80 19.10
C GLN A 723 13.42 -9.36 19.71
N GLY A 724 13.46 -8.23 20.43
CA GLY A 724 14.65 -7.77 21.15
C GLY A 724 15.09 -8.73 22.26
N LEU A 725 14.13 -9.27 23.00
CA LEU A 725 14.39 -10.24 24.06
C LEU A 725 14.90 -11.57 23.49
N ASN A 726 14.40 -11.98 22.32
CA ASN A 726 14.86 -13.18 21.62
C ASN A 726 16.35 -13.12 21.26
N GLN A 727 16.91 -11.91 21.07
CA GLN A 727 18.33 -11.72 20.79
C GLN A 727 19.23 -11.92 22.00
N LEU A 728 18.70 -12.11 23.21
CA LEU A 728 19.51 -12.29 24.42
C LEU A 728 19.67 -13.77 24.82
N PHE A 729 18.94 -14.68 24.16
CA PHE A 729 19.01 -16.11 24.44
C PHE A 729 20.20 -16.80 23.79
N CYS A 730 20.59 -17.94 24.37
CA CYS A 730 21.58 -18.82 23.75
C CYS A 730 21.06 -19.34 22.41
N ALA A 731 21.68 -18.88 21.31
CA ALA A 731 21.49 -19.45 19.99
C ALA A 731 22.26 -20.78 19.84
N ALA A 732 21.95 -21.54 18.79
CA ALA A 732 22.70 -22.75 18.47
C ALA A 732 24.21 -22.45 18.32
N PRO A 733 25.12 -23.38 18.65
CA PRO A 733 26.57 -23.14 18.61
C PRO A 733 27.09 -22.65 17.26
N ASP A 734 26.38 -22.99 16.18
CA ASP A 734 26.72 -22.72 14.79
C ASP A 734 25.88 -21.57 14.17
N ALA A 735 25.06 -20.90 14.97
CA ALA A 735 24.29 -19.73 14.56
C ALA A 735 25.19 -18.51 14.34
N PHE A 736 24.79 -17.62 13.42
CA PHE A 736 25.50 -16.37 13.16
C PHE A 736 25.79 -15.57 14.44
N GLN A 737 24.78 -15.45 15.30
CA GLN A 737 24.89 -14.73 16.56
C GLN A 737 25.96 -15.32 17.50
N SER A 738 25.99 -16.65 17.63
CA SER A 738 27.00 -17.36 18.44
C SER A 738 28.40 -17.13 17.91
N LEU A 739 28.58 -17.14 16.59
CA LEU A 739 29.86 -16.85 15.95
C LEU A 739 30.31 -15.42 16.19
N VAL A 740 29.41 -14.43 16.09
CA VAL A 740 29.72 -13.03 16.40
C VAL A 740 30.07 -12.87 17.87
N LEU A 741 29.34 -13.49 18.80
CA LEU A 741 29.61 -13.43 20.23
C LEU A 741 30.91 -14.14 20.63
N ALA A 742 31.29 -15.22 19.92
CA ALA A 742 32.57 -15.90 20.12
C ALA A 742 33.78 -15.01 19.83
N GLU A 743 33.60 -13.95 19.03
CA GLU A 743 34.62 -12.94 18.73
C GLU A 743 34.77 -11.87 19.84
N ALA A 744 33.99 -11.96 20.92
CA ALA A 744 33.93 -10.98 22.01
C ALA A 744 33.74 -9.53 21.51
N PRO A 745 32.61 -9.22 20.84
CA PRO A 745 32.36 -7.92 20.24
C PRO A 745 32.44 -6.80 21.28
N LEU A 746 33.06 -5.67 20.92
CA LEU A 746 33.03 -4.45 21.71
C LEU A 746 31.59 -3.97 21.87
N ARG A 747 30.81 -4.01 20.79
CA ARG A 747 29.38 -3.72 20.77
C ARG A 747 28.71 -4.56 19.71
N TYR A 748 27.49 -5.03 19.96
CA TYR A 748 26.70 -5.74 18.97
C TYR A 748 25.23 -5.38 19.06
N TRP A 749 24.72 -4.79 17.98
CA TRP A 749 23.33 -4.39 17.80
C TRP A 749 22.69 -5.25 16.70
N PRO A 750 21.83 -6.22 17.04
CA PRO A 750 21.10 -7.01 16.06
C PRO A 750 20.11 -6.16 15.24
N LEU A 751 19.73 -4.97 15.71
CA LEU A 751 18.80 -4.01 15.06
C LEU A 751 17.48 -4.67 14.65
N GLN A 752 16.95 -5.52 15.54
CA GLN A 752 15.68 -6.26 15.37
C GLN A 752 14.52 -5.59 16.13
N ASP A 753 14.79 -4.45 16.75
CA ASP A 753 13.89 -3.78 17.69
C ASP A 753 13.05 -2.73 16.95
N ASP A 754 11.73 -2.71 17.19
CA ASP A 754 10.80 -1.73 16.60
C ASP A 754 10.80 -0.36 17.30
N THR A 755 11.16 -0.38 18.57
CA THR A 755 11.25 0.82 19.41
C THR A 755 12.55 1.53 19.13
N GLY A 756 12.56 2.87 19.19
CA GLY A 756 13.71 3.74 18.90
C GLY A 756 14.95 3.60 19.81
N CYS A 757 15.21 2.40 20.34
CA CYS A 757 16.40 2.00 21.07
C CYS A 757 16.87 0.63 20.55
N ALA A 758 18.09 0.57 20.01
CA ALA A 758 18.73 -0.66 19.60
C ALA A 758 19.33 -1.37 20.81
N VAL A 759 18.91 -2.62 21.05
CA VAL A 759 19.42 -3.43 22.16
C VAL A 759 20.86 -3.86 21.86
N GLU A 760 21.74 -3.72 22.85
CA GLU A 760 23.14 -4.11 22.75
C GLU A 760 23.29 -5.47 23.43
N VAL A 761 23.69 -6.51 22.69
CA VAL A 761 23.60 -7.91 23.15
C VAL A 761 24.97 -8.52 23.49
N SER A 762 26.06 -7.75 23.43
CA SER A 762 27.39 -8.22 23.87
C SER A 762 27.60 -8.17 25.39
N GLY A 763 26.62 -7.68 26.15
CA GLY A 763 26.64 -7.67 27.62
C GLY A 763 27.21 -6.41 28.25
N HIS A 764 27.44 -5.33 27.48
CA HIS A 764 28.00 -4.08 28.00
C HIS A 764 26.94 -3.04 28.38
N CYS A 765 25.66 -3.34 28.18
CA CYS A 765 24.51 -2.49 28.54
C CYS A 765 24.57 -1.08 27.91
N LYS A 766 25.11 -0.96 26.69
CA LYS A 766 25.23 0.31 25.95
C LYS A 766 24.23 0.35 24.79
N HIS A 767 22.96 0.41 25.16
CA HIS A 767 21.84 0.56 24.23
C HIS A 767 21.90 1.93 23.53
N VAL A 768 21.47 1.99 22.27
CA VAL A 768 21.58 3.20 21.43
C VAL A 768 20.20 3.67 21.01
N ALA A 769 19.82 4.89 21.41
CA ALA A 769 18.61 5.53 20.90
C ALA A 769 18.78 5.93 19.43
N HIS A 770 17.78 5.69 18.59
CA HIS A 770 17.80 6.05 17.17
C HIS A 770 16.46 6.59 16.67
N GLY A 771 16.51 7.55 15.74
CA GLY A 771 15.31 8.10 15.08
C GLY A 771 14.79 7.28 13.90
N CYS A 772 15.49 6.18 13.58
CA CYS A 772 15.13 5.28 12.49
C CYS A 772 13.94 4.39 12.87
N SER A 773 13.00 4.19 11.94
CA SER A 773 11.92 3.22 12.14
C SER A 773 12.43 1.87 11.67
N ALA A 774 12.31 0.83 12.49
CA ALA A 774 12.42 -0.53 11.98
C ALA A 774 11.30 -0.71 10.94
N VAL A 775 11.67 -1.21 9.77
CA VAL A 775 10.69 -1.64 8.80
C VAL A 775 10.94 -3.13 8.64
N ALA A 776 10.03 -3.96 9.13
CA ALA A 776 10.12 -5.39 8.83
C ALA A 776 9.62 -5.63 7.41
N LYS A 777 10.48 -5.26 6.46
CA LYS A 777 10.65 -6.15 5.34
C LYS A 777 11.53 -7.29 5.83
N PRO A 778 11.12 -8.56 5.61
CA PRO A 778 11.94 -9.69 5.99
C PRO A 778 13.27 -9.58 5.23
N MET A 779 14.33 -9.29 5.97
CA MET A 779 15.67 -9.55 5.48
C MET A 779 15.80 -11.05 5.44
N ALA A 780 15.89 -11.60 4.23
CA ALA A 780 16.15 -13.01 4.09
C ALA A 780 17.52 -13.27 4.75
N THR A 781 17.53 -13.99 5.87
CA THR A 781 18.73 -14.46 6.58
C THR A 781 18.57 -15.96 6.85
N LYS A 782 19.68 -16.71 6.93
CA LYS A 782 19.58 -18.18 7.10
C LYS A 782 19.13 -18.62 8.49
N PHE A 783 19.40 -17.80 9.50
CA PHE A 783 19.15 -18.15 10.89
C PHE A 783 17.77 -17.70 11.38
N ASN A 784 17.15 -16.72 10.73
CA ASN A 784 15.79 -16.29 11.04
C ASN A 784 15.10 -15.69 9.80
N ALA A 785 14.03 -16.35 9.32
CA ALA A 785 13.24 -15.87 8.18
C ALA A 785 12.44 -14.59 8.49
N ALA A 786 12.28 -14.26 9.78
CA ALA A 786 11.63 -13.05 10.29
C ALA A 786 12.64 -11.98 10.73
N SER A 787 13.90 -12.04 10.28
CA SER A 787 14.88 -10.99 10.57
C SER A 787 14.42 -9.65 9.96
N ALA A 788 14.30 -8.63 10.80
CA ALA A 788 14.00 -7.25 10.39
C ALA A 788 15.30 -6.43 10.24
N GLY A 789 15.17 -5.22 9.72
CA GLY A 789 16.27 -4.29 9.61
C GLY A 789 15.82 -2.84 9.76
N LEU A 790 16.79 -1.98 10.05
CA LEU A 790 16.59 -0.55 10.18
C LEU A 790 16.58 0.11 8.80
N GLN A 791 15.45 0.72 8.43
CA GLN A 791 15.37 1.44 7.16
C GLN A 791 16.02 2.82 7.29
N LEU A 792 17.04 3.09 6.46
CA LEU A 792 17.64 4.41 6.36
C LEU A 792 16.72 5.31 5.51
N LEU A 793 16.17 6.36 6.12
CA LEU A 793 15.35 7.37 5.45
C LEU A 793 16.02 8.74 5.60
N PRO A 794 15.79 9.70 4.67
CA PRO A 794 16.28 11.06 4.85
C PRO A 794 15.84 11.65 6.18
N HIS A 795 16.76 12.32 6.88
CA HIS A 795 16.58 12.92 8.21
C HIS A 795 16.48 11.94 9.39
N LYS A 796 16.63 10.63 9.17
CA LYS A 796 16.77 9.63 10.23
C LYS A 796 18.19 9.10 10.24
N VAL A 797 18.81 9.09 11.42
CA VAL A 797 20.21 8.71 11.61
C VAL A 797 20.30 7.70 12.74
N PHE A 798 21.08 6.64 12.52
CA PHE A 798 21.59 5.77 13.58
C PHE A 798 23.06 6.12 13.80
N THR A 799 23.39 6.58 15.00
CA THR A 799 24.75 6.98 15.38
C THR A 799 25.20 6.19 16.60
N ALA A 800 26.32 5.49 16.48
CA ALA A 800 26.94 4.77 17.58
C ALA A 800 28.41 5.16 17.73
N VAL A 801 28.82 5.52 18.95
CA VAL A 801 30.22 5.82 19.29
C VAL A 801 30.81 4.63 20.01
N VAL A 802 31.96 4.15 19.51
CA VAL A 802 32.66 2.98 20.07
C VAL A 802 34.14 3.29 20.23
N ASP A 803 34.66 3.04 21.43
CA ASP A 803 36.11 3.05 21.69
C ASP A 803 36.74 1.83 21.03
N VAL A 804 37.76 2.04 20.19
CA VAL A 804 38.36 0.96 19.38
C VAL A 804 39.87 0.83 19.65
N PRO A 805 40.40 -0.40 19.65
CA PRO A 805 41.85 -0.65 19.66
C PRO A 805 42.46 -0.34 18.28
N ALA A 806 43.78 -0.47 18.15
CA ALA A 806 44.50 -0.18 16.89
C ALA A 806 44.03 -1.05 15.70
N ALA A 807 43.56 -2.27 15.96
CA ALA A 807 42.98 -3.16 14.96
C ALA A 807 41.56 -3.55 15.35
N TRP A 808 40.58 -3.30 14.48
CA TRP A 808 39.16 -3.52 14.76
C TRP A 808 38.41 -3.92 13.49
N SER A 809 37.22 -4.49 13.64
CA SER A 809 36.34 -4.78 12.49
C SER A 809 34.90 -4.35 12.75
N VAL A 810 34.21 -3.84 11.74
CA VAL A 810 32.77 -3.57 11.78
C VAL A 810 32.08 -4.53 10.81
N VAL A 811 31.14 -5.31 11.32
CA VAL A 811 30.35 -6.30 10.58
C VAL A 811 28.89 -5.84 10.59
N PHE A 812 28.23 -5.82 9.43
CA PHE A 812 26.79 -5.56 9.36
C PHE A 812 26.14 -6.24 8.15
N LEU A 813 24.84 -6.48 8.27
CA LEU A 813 24.00 -6.95 7.18
C LEU A 813 23.28 -5.76 6.54
N ILE A 814 23.17 -5.77 5.22
CA ILE A 814 22.50 -4.69 4.48
C ILE A 814 21.72 -5.24 3.28
N GLN A 815 20.55 -4.68 3.00
CA GLN A 815 19.73 -5.00 1.83
C GLN A 815 19.28 -3.68 1.18
N TRP A 816 19.31 -3.59 -0.15
CA TRP A 816 18.81 -2.40 -0.85
C TRP A 816 17.49 -2.70 -1.56
N HIS A 817 16.54 -1.76 -1.45
CA HIS A 817 15.28 -1.79 -2.17
C HIS A 817 15.20 -0.64 -3.20
N ALA A 818 14.79 -0.97 -4.42
CA ALA A 818 14.52 0.00 -5.46
C ALA A 818 13.06 0.49 -5.43
N TYR A 819 12.88 1.80 -5.37
CA TYR A 819 11.57 2.45 -5.60
C TYR A 819 11.53 3.22 -6.93
N ALA A 820 12.70 3.57 -7.46
CA ALA A 820 12.90 4.24 -8.75
C ALA A 820 14.32 3.97 -9.28
N PRO A 821 14.58 4.06 -10.59
CA PRO A 821 15.93 3.88 -11.15
C PRO A 821 16.93 4.88 -10.54
N THR A 822 18.04 4.36 -10.00
CA THR A 822 19.08 5.14 -9.31
C THR A 822 19.88 5.99 -10.30
N THR A 823 19.78 7.31 -10.19
CA THR A 823 20.53 8.26 -11.04
C THR A 823 21.72 8.90 -10.33
N ALA A 824 21.83 8.73 -9.01
CA ALA A 824 22.84 9.37 -8.16
C ALA A 824 23.50 8.40 -7.19
N ARG A 825 24.72 8.75 -6.76
CA ARG A 825 25.51 8.04 -5.73
C ARG A 825 24.81 8.17 -4.37
N ALA A 826 24.55 7.05 -3.70
CA ALA A 826 23.82 7.01 -2.43
C ALA A 826 24.77 6.61 -1.28
N VAL A 827 25.21 7.58 -0.48
CA VAL A 827 25.99 7.33 0.74
C VAL A 827 25.05 6.79 1.82
N PHE A 828 25.49 5.76 2.56
CA PHE A 828 24.68 5.13 3.62
C PHE A 828 25.41 4.94 4.97
N LEU A 829 26.75 4.96 4.99
CA LEU A 829 27.56 4.93 6.21
C LEU A 829 28.67 5.98 6.12
N ARG A 830 28.84 6.74 7.20
CA ARG A 830 29.96 7.67 7.40
C ARG A 830 30.70 7.35 8.70
N ILE A 831 32.02 7.46 8.64
CA ILE A 831 32.92 7.48 9.80
C ILE A 831 33.71 8.79 9.72
N PRO A 832 33.26 9.84 10.42
CA PRO A 832 33.84 11.18 10.32
C PRO A 832 35.31 11.24 10.72
N GLU A 833 35.73 10.50 11.75
CA GLU A 833 37.09 10.52 12.29
C GLU A 833 38.14 10.02 11.29
N LEU A 834 37.71 9.20 10.33
CA LEU A 834 38.56 8.56 9.33
C LEU A 834 38.35 9.12 7.91
N ASP A 835 37.43 10.08 7.75
CA ASP A 835 36.94 10.58 6.45
C ASP A 835 36.51 9.44 5.52
N VAL A 836 35.86 8.41 6.10
CA VAL A 836 35.39 7.22 5.38
C VAL A 836 33.89 7.33 5.10
N ALA A 837 33.51 7.03 3.86
CA ALA A 837 32.11 6.89 3.45
C ALA A 837 31.90 5.63 2.61
N LEU A 838 30.85 4.87 2.92
CA LEU A 838 30.36 3.79 2.04
C LEU A 838 29.17 4.29 1.23
N ALA A 839 29.19 4.02 -0.08
CA ALA A 839 28.15 4.43 -1.01
C ALA A 839 27.76 3.32 -1.98
N LEU A 840 26.51 3.36 -2.45
CA LEU A 840 26.05 2.60 -3.60
C LEU A 840 26.13 3.47 -4.86
N THR A 841 26.82 2.98 -5.89
CA THR A 841 26.91 3.68 -7.19
C THR A 841 25.64 3.51 -8.03
N PRO A 842 25.42 4.33 -9.08
CA PRO A 842 24.34 4.12 -10.05
C PRO A 842 24.40 2.75 -10.75
N SER A 843 25.59 2.14 -10.84
CA SER A 843 25.81 0.79 -11.39
C SER A 843 25.63 -0.34 -10.36
N LEU A 844 25.04 -0.04 -9.19
CA LEU A 844 24.77 -0.98 -8.10
C LEU A 844 26.04 -1.62 -7.53
N ARG A 845 27.16 -0.90 -7.52
CA ARG A 845 28.41 -1.37 -6.90
C ARG A 845 28.61 -0.72 -5.55
N LEU A 846 29.12 -1.49 -4.59
CA LEU A 846 29.48 -0.96 -3.28
C LEU A 846 30.83 -0.27 -3.40
N GLU A 847 30.88 1.01 -3.01
CA GLU A 847 32.06 1.86 -3.10
C GLU A 847 32.51 2.28 -1.69
N LEU A 848 33.80 2.04 -1.40
CA LEU A 848 34.51 2.60 -0.26
C LEU A 848 35.20 3.89 -0.69
N VAL A 849 34.98 4.98 0.05
CA VAL A 849 35.62 6.27 -0.18
C VAL A 849 36.34 6.73 1.07
N ILE A 850 37.61 7.11 0.91
CA ILE A 850 38.45 7.68 1.96
C ILE A 850 39.07 8.97 1.41
N GLY A 851 38.63 10.14 1.89
CA GLY A 851 38.98 11.43 1.30
C GLY A 851 38.67 11.50 -0.20
N THR A 852 39.70 11.59 -1.05
CA THR A 852 39.56 11.63 -2.51
C THR A 852 39.71 10.27 -3.21
N ALA A 853 40.12 9.22 -2.49
CA ALA A 853 40.30 7.89 -3.05
C ALA A 853 39.01 7.08 -2.99
N SER A 854 38.67 6.35 -4.07
CA SER A 854 37.54 5.42 -4.08
C SER A 854 37.87 4.05 -4.65
N THR A 855 37.23 3.01 -4.12
CA THR A 855 37.37 1.62 -4.56
C THR A 855 36.00 0.95 -4.60
N SER A 856 35.65 0.29 -5.70
CA SER A 856 34.32 -0.30 -5.93
C SER A 856 34.35 -1.82 -6.07
N SER A 857 33.25 -2.50 -5.71
CA SER A 857 33.06 -3.93 -5.93
C SER A 857 33.14 -4.32 -7.42
N ALA A 858 33.66 -5.53 -7.68
CA ALA A 858 33.73 -6.10 -9.03
C ALA A 858 32.32 -6.49 -9.54
N THR A 859 31.49 -7.04 -8.65
CA THR A 859 30.12 -7.46 -8.92
C THR A 859 29.12 -6.40 -8.48
N ALA A 860 28.04 -6.27 -9.26
CA ALA A 860 26.87 -5.48 -8.90
C ALA A 860 26.02 -6.22 -7.86
N ILE A 861 25.43 -5.47 -6.94
CA ILE A 861 24.55 -5.98 -5.89
C ILE A 861 23.12 -6.05 -6.44
N PRO A 862 22.48 -7.23 -6.45
CA PRO A 862 21.08 -7.32 -6.84
C PRO A 862 20.18 -6.64 -5.82
N TRP A 863 19.08 -6.05 -6.29
CA TRP A 863 18.03 -5.55 -5.40
C TRP A 863 17.46 -6.67 -4.54
N ASP A 864 16.97 -6.29 -3.37
CA ASP A 864 16.29 -7.17 -2.43
C ASP A 864 17.14 -8.36 -1.97
N THR A 865 18.47 -8.29 -2.11
CA THR A 865 19.40 -9.32 -1.66
C THR A 865 20.17 -8.85 -0.42
N THR A 866 20.08 -9.63 0.66
CA THR A 866 20.87 -9.38 1.88
C THR A 866 22.35 -9.58 1.57
N CYS A 867 23.18 -8.64 1.99
CA CYS A 867 24.62 -8.65 1.85
C CYS A 867 25.27 -8.58 3.23
N HIS A 868 26.36 -9.31 3.43
CA HIS A 868 27.21 -9.22 4.60
C HIS A 868 28.40 -8.32 4.28
N VAL A 869 28.51 -7.19 4.97
CA VAL A 869 29.60 -6.22 4.79
C VAL A 869 30.51 -6.28 6.01
N THR A 870 31.81 -6.33 5.76
CA THR A 870 32.84 -6.26 6.82
C THR A 870 33.87 -5.21 6.49
N LEU A 871 34.04 -4.25 7.38
CA LEU A 871 35.10 -3.26 7.34
C LEU A 871 36.18 -3.67 8.34
N VAL A 872 37.40 -3.93 7.88
CA VAL A 872 38.53 -4.38 8.71
C VAL A 872 39.61 -3.32 8.74
N ALA A 873 39.88 -2.76 9.91
CA ALA A 873 40.98 -1.84 10.15
C ALA A 873 42.17 -2.58 10.76
N THR A 874 43.36 -2.41 10.16
CA THR A 874 44.64 -2.92 10.66
C THR A 874 45.69 -1.85 10.53
N ASP A 875 46.43 -1.52 11.60
CA ASP A 875 47.57 -0.59 11.66
C ASP A 875 47.85 0.21 10.37
N GLY A 876 47.02 1.24 10.12
CA GLY A 876 47.20 2.18 9.01
C GLY A 876 46.51 1.82 7.69
N ALA A 877 45.72 0.75 7.61
CA ALA A 877 44.98 0.34 6.41
C ALA A 877 43.57 -0.20 6.72
N LEU A 878 42.62 0.12 5.83
CA LEU A 878 41.22 -0.28 5.86
C LEU A 878 40.92 -1.23 4.69
N ARG A 879 40.27 -2.35 4.99
CA ARG A 879 39.81 -3.35 4.01
C ARG A 879 38.31 -3.46 4.05
N LEU A 880 37.68 -3.54 2.89
CA LEU A 880 36.25 -3.79 2.75
C LEU A 880 36.04 -5.21 2.21
N LEU A 881 35.20 -6.00 2.87
CA LEU A 881 34.76 -7.30 2.38
C LEU A 881 33.26 -7.30 2.15
N LEU A 882 32.83 -7.84 1.01
CA LEU A 882 31.43 -8.06 0.65
C LEU A 882 31.20 -9.57 0.51
N ASN A 883 30.30 -10.13 1.32
CA ASN A 883 30.01 -11.57 1.38
C ASN A 883 31.27 -12.44 1.59
N GLY A 884 32.26 -11.93 2.34
CA GLY A 884 33.54 -12.61 2.59
C GLY A 884 34.59 -12.44 1.48
N GLN A 885 34.28 -11.75 0.39
CA GLN A 885 35.23 -11.44 -0.70
C GLN A 885 35.78 -10.02 -0.54
N GLU A 886 37.08 -9.83 -0.76
CA GLU A 886 37.74 -8.52 -0.63
C GLU A 886 37.37 -7.58 -1.78
N VAL A 887 36.98 -6.34 -1.45
CA VAL A 887 36.59 -5.30 -2.39
C VAL A 887 37.80 -4.40 -2.66
N GLY A 888 38.54 -4.75 -3.73
CA GLY A 888 39.72 -4.01 -4.17
C GLY A 888 40.91 -4.11 -3.19
N SER A 889 41.88 -3.21 -3.30
CA SER A 889 43.08 -3.21 -2.46
C SER A 889 42.88 -2.46 -1.13
N PRO A 890 43.57 -2.87 -0.04
CA PRO A 890 43.56 -2.15 1.23
C PRO A 890 43.92 -0.67 1.05
N GLN A 891 43.15 0.22 1.67
CA GLN A 891 43.33 1.68 1.56
C GLN A 891 43.98 2.25 2.82
N PRO A 892 44.94 3.18 2.74
CA PRO A 892 45.57 3.76 3.92
C PRO A 892 44.56 4.59 4.74
N CYS A 893 44.65 4.51 6.07
CA CYS A 893 43.70 5.15 6.98
C CYS A 893 44.38 5.65 8.27
N ALA A 894 43.88 6.75 8.84
CA ALA A 894 44.40 7.31 10.10
C ALA A 894 44.05 6.43 11.31
N ALA A 895 44.89 6.45 12.35
CA ALA A 895 44.58 5.80 13.63
C ALA A 895 43.68 6.71 14.48
N THR A 896 42.69 6.14 15.15
CA THR A 896 41.79 6.84 16.08
C THR A 896 41.53 5.99 17.32
N ALA A 897 41.27 6.65 18.45
CA ALA A 897 40.91 5.99 19.72
C ALA A 897 39.41 5.66 19.81
N ALA A 898 38.57 6.35 19.05
CA ALA A 898 37.13 6.14 19.00
C ALA A 898 36.60 6.37 17.58
N VAL A 899 35.53 5.64 17.23
CA VAL A 899 34.90 5.67 15.91
C VAL A 899 33.41 5.97 16.07
N THR A 900 32.91 6.94 15.30
CA THR A 900 31.48 7.23 15.19
C THR A 900 30.91 6.60 13.93
N LEU A 901 30.09 5.56 14.10
CA LEU A 901 29.35 4.93 13.01
C LEU A 901 28.05 5.70 12.79
N SER A 902 27.99 6.50 11.71
CA SER A 902 26.78 7.25 11.33
C SER A 902 26.14 6.64 10.09
N PHE A 903 25.01 5.97 10.25
CA PHE A 903 24.21 5.46 9.14
C PHE A 903 23.14 6.50 8.77
N GLU A 904 23.31 7.12 7.60
CA GLU A 904 22.47 8.21 7.08
C GLU A 904 22.35 8.09 5.56
N THR A 905 21.22 8.53 4.97
CA THR A 905 21.06 8.56 3.50
C THR A 905 20.40 9.85 3.05
N THR A 906 20.79 10.34 1.86
CA THR A 906 20.14 11.44 1.15
C THR A 906 19.35 10.96 -0.07
N ALA A 907 19.44 9.67 -0.43
CA ALA A 907 18.85 9.12 -1.63
C ALA A 907 17.55 8.37 -1.33
N LEU A 908 16.46 8.73 -2.02
CA LEU A 908 15.15 8.07 -1.92
C LEU A 908 14.93 6.98 -2.98
N THR A 909 15.81 6.90 -3.98
CA THR A 909 15.69 5.94 -5.10
C THR A 909 16.13 4.53 -4.71
N ALA A 910 17.14 4.43 -3.86
CA ALA A 910 17.72 3.19 -3.34
C ALA A 910 17.75 3.24 -1.82
N VAL A 911 16.81 2.56 -1.17
CA VAL A 911 16.73 2.59 0.30
C VAL A 911 17.47 1.39 0.88
N ALA A 912 18.43 1.65 1.77
CA ALA A 912 19.17 0.63 2.50
C ALA A 912 18.44 0.23 3.79
N LEU A 913 18.30 -1.08 4.01
CA LEU A 913 17.94 -1.70 5.28
C LEU A 913 19.21 -2.25 5.92
N VAL A 914 19.55 -1.81 7.12
CA VAL A 914 20.74 -2.25 7.86
C VAL A 914 20.33 -3.09 9.06
N SER A 915 21.02 -4.20 9.29
CA SER A 915 20.72 -5.15 10.35
C SER A 915 22.00 -5.74 10.93
N HIS A 916 21.96 -6.21 12.18
CA HIS A 916 23.08 -6.92 12.83
C HIS A 916 24.45 -6.22 12.74
N VAL A 917 24.58 -5.02 13.31
CA VAL A 917 25.82 -4.24 13.38
C VAL A 917 26.66 -4.66 14.58
N ALA A 918 27.84 -5.25 14.35
CA ALA A 918 28.81 -5.63 15.37
C ALA A 918 30.14 -4.91 15.17
N VAL A 919 30.75 -4.45 16.27
CA VAL A 919 32.11 -3.91 16.31
C VAL A 919 32.99 -4.89 17.07
N LEU A 920 34.01 -5.43 16.43
CA LEU A 920 34.92 -6.45 16.95
C LEU A 920 36.26 -5.83 17.38
N PRO A 921 36.86 -6.31 18.48
CA PRO A 921 38.11 -5.77 19.04
C PRO A 921 39.37 -6.20 18.26
N ARG A 922 39.21 -6.95 17.16
CA ARG A 922 40.31 -7.45 16.33
C ARG A 922 40.02 -7.33 14.85
N ALA A 923 41.07 -7.37 14.05
CA ALA A 923 40.95 -7.48 12.60
C ALA A 923 40.53 -8.90 12.20
N LEU A 924 39.34 -9.03 11.61
CA LEU A 924 38.75 -10.31 11.27
C LEU A 924 39.45 -10.89 10.01
N PRO A 925 39.95 -12.14 10.05
CA PRO A 925 40.53 -12.77 8.87
C PRO A 925 39.45 -13.08 7.82
N VAL A 926 39.84 -13.09 6.54
CA VAL A 926 38.92 -13.34 5.40
C VAL A 926 38.12 -14.63 5.58
N ALA A 927 38.76 -15.70 6.08
CA ALA A 927 38.11 -16.98 6.34
C ALA A 927 36.98 -16.88 7.38
N ALA A 928 37.19 -16.10 8.46
CA ALA A 928 36.18 -15.89 9.48
C ALA A 928 35.05 -14.98 8.97
N ALA A 929 35.38 -13.91 8.22
CA ALA A 929 34.38 -13.08 7.54
C ALA A 929 33.53 -13.88 6.55
N THR A 930 34.14 -14.83 5.84
CA THR A 930 33.44 -15.75 4.93
C THR A 930 32.52 -16.70 5.68
N ALA A 931 32.98 -17.28 6.79
CA ALA A 931 32.15 -18.14 7.63
C ALA A 931 30.93 -17.39 8.18
N LEU A 932 31.10 -16.14 8.65
CA LEU A 932 30.00 -15.29 9.08
C LEU A 932 29.01 -15.00 7.94
N ALA A 933 29.51 -14.62 6.75
CA ALA A 933 28.68 -14.38 5.58
C ALA A 933 27.86 -15.62 5.18
N GLN A 934 28.48 -16.81 5.18
CA GLN A 934 27.82 -18.09 4.89
C GLN A 934 26.75 -18.48 5.90
N ARG A 935 26.79 -17.96 7.13
CA ARG A 935 25.77 -18.23 8.15
C ARG A 935 24.69 -17.14 8.19
N ALA A 936 24.98 -15.94 7.70
CA ALA A 936 24.03 -14.83 7.69
C ALA A 936 23.18 -14.76 6.42
N VAL A 937 23.82 -14.82 5.25
CA VAL A 937 23.20 -14.46 3.96
C VAL A 937 22.64 -15.72 3.27
N PRO A 938 21.36 -15.74 2.87
CA PRO A 938 20.80 -16.83 2.07
C PRO A 938 21.54 -16.97 0.75
N GLY A 939 21.72 -18.20 0.31
CA GLY A 939 22.24 -18.47 -1.01
C GLY A 939 21.40 -17.82 -2.12
N PRO A 940 21.96 -17.67 -3.32
CA PRO A 940 21.18 -17.26 -4.49
C PRO A 940 19.94 -18.14 -4.64
N LYS A 941 18.77 -17.50 -4.80
CA LYS A 941 17.47 -18.18 -4.98
C LYS A 941 17.56 -19.15 -6.16
N LEU A 942 16.97 -20.34 -5.98
CA LEU A 942 16.83 -21.30 -7.06
C LEU A 942 15.89 -20.73 -8.14
N VAL A 943 16.26 -20.90 -9.40
CA VAL A 943 15.43 -20.53 -10.54
C VAL A 943 14.43 -21.66 -10.79
N ALA A 944 13.14 -21.35 -10.70
CA ALA A 944 12.05 -22.26 -11.02
C ALA A 944 11.74 -22.21 -12.53
N SER A 945 11.77 -23.38 -13.18
CA SER A 945 11.48 -23.53 -14.60
C SER A 945 10.37 -24.56 -14.82
N GLY A 946 9.40 -24.23 -15.66
CA GLY A 946 8.29 -25.11 -16.06
C GLY A 946 8.21 -25.28 -17.58
N VAL A 947 7.32 -26.16 -18.04
CA VAL A 947 7.25 -26.65 -19.44
C VAL A 947 6.91 -25.56 -20.49
N GLN A 948 6.31 -24.43 -20.12
CA GLN A 948 5.93 -23.35 -21.03
C GLN A 948 6.46 -21.96 -20.62
N GLY A 949 7.43 -21.90 -19.70
CA GLY A 949 7.98 -20.63 -19.21
C GLY A 949 7.07 -19.84 -18.25
N ASP A 950 5.79 -20.19 -18.14
CA ASP A 950 4.87 -19.66 -17.12
C ASP A 950 5.01 -20.46 -15.81
N VAL A 951 5.89 -20.00 -14.93
CA VAL A 951 5.85 -20.36 -13.50
C VAL A 951 5.73 -19.07 -12.70
N GLN A 952 4.54 -18.81 -12.15
CA GLN A 952 4.35 -17.72 -11.20
C GLN A 952 4.75 -18.19 -9.80
N CYS A 953 5.80 -17.57 -9.24
CA CYS A 953 6.10 -17.53 -7.81
C CYS A 953 6.13 -18.86 -7.02
N GLU A 954 6.51 -19.99 -7.63
CA GLU A 954 6.79 -21.22 -6.86
C GLU A 954 8.21 -21.16 -6.28
N GLU A 955 8.35 -21.26 -4.95
CA GLU A 955 9.63 -21.32 -4.24
C GLU A 955 9.92 -22.75 -3.74
N CYS A 956 11.20 -23.15 -3.80
CA CYS A 956 11.60 -24.46 -3.30
C CYS A 956 11.62 -24.46 -1.76
N SER A 957 10.75 -25.26 -1.14
CA SER A 957 10.67 -25.39 0.32
C SER A 957 11.70 -26.35 0.94
N LEU A 958 12.52 -27.04 0.12
CA LEU A 958 13.49 -28.03 0.58
C LEU A 958 14.81 -27.36 1.01
N PRO A 959 15.19 -27.38 2.31
CA PRO A 959 16.43 -26.73 2.77
C PRO A 959 17.70 -27.36 2.17
N ALA A 960 17.72 -28.69 1.99
CA ALA A 960 18.86 -29.40 1.41
C ALA A 960 19.15 -29.01 -0.05
N ALA A 961 18.13 -28.56 -0.80
CA ALA A 961 18.27 -28.19 -2.20
C ALA A 961 18.90 -26.79 -2.41
N GLN A 962 18.90 -25.95 -1.38
CA GLN A 962 19.42 -24.59 -1.48
C GLN A 962 20.92 -24.59 -1.84
N THR A 963 21.40 -23.56 -2.52
CA THR A 963 22.79 -23.49 -3.05
C THR A 963 23.87 -23.45 -1.97
N ASP A 964 23.45 -23.09 -0.77
CA ASP A 964 24.23 -22.68 0.36
C ASP A 964 24.04 -23.63 1.56
N SER A 965 23.30 -24.72 1.35
CA SER A 965 23.06 -25.80 2.31
C SER A 965 24.31 -26.67 2.52
N GLY A 966 25.26 -26.63 1.58
CA GLY A 966 26.41 -27.55 1.55
C GLY A 966 26.03 -28.97 1.09
N TYR A 967 24.75 -29.26 0.87
CA TYR A 967 24.27 -30.53 0.33
C TYR A 967 24.28 -30.50 -1.20
N VAL A 968 24.59 -31.65 -1.79
CA VAL A 968 24.51 -31.90 -3.22
C VAL A 968 23.50 -33.01 -3.46
N LEU A 969 22.73 -32.91 -4.55
CA LEU A 969 21.86 -34.00 -4.99
C LEU A 969 22.72 -35.25 -5.23
N SER A 970 22.46 -36.31 -4.49
CA SER A 970 23.24 -37.55 -4.50
C SER A 970 22.54 -38.68 -5.24
N ALA A 971 21.20 -38.73 -5.20
CA ALA A 971 20.43 -39.70 -5.97
C ALA A 971 19.04 -39.19 -6.38
N LEU A 972 18.50 -39.77 -7.46
CA LEU A 972 17.13 -39.57 -7.93
C LEU A 972 16.45 -40.92 -8.10
N ARG A 973 15.33 -41.13 -7.42
CA ARG A 973 14.49 -42.34 -7.51
C ARG A 973 13.19 -42.01 -8.23
N LEU A 974 12.80 -42.83 -9.21
CA LEU A 974 11.60 -42.63 -10.03
C LEU A 974 10.64 -43.82 -9.90
N TRP A 975 9.34 -43.53 -9.88
CA TRP A 975 8.24 -44.50 -9.92
C TRP A 975 7.44 -44.33 -11.21
N SER A 976 7.11 -45.44 -11.87
CA SER A 976 6.37 -45.44 -13.14
C SER A 976 5.53 -46.69 -13.35
N GLY A 977 4.37 -46.52 -13.99
CA GLY A 977 3.49 -47.57 -14.50
C GLY A 977 3.19 -47.34 -15.98
N GLU A 978 1.91 -47.32 -16.35
CA GLU A 978 1.48 -46.84 -17.68
C GLU A 978 1.75 -45.33 -17.86
N TYR A 979 1.77 -44.59 -16.75
CA TYR A 979 2.12 -43.16 -16.65
C TYR A 979 3.29 -42.97 -15.67
N PHE A 980 3.79 -41.74 -15.58
CA PHE A 980 4.76 -41.39 -14.55
C PHE A 980 4.06 -41.19 -13.20
N ASP A 981 4.47 -41.95 -12.18
CA ASP A 981 3.75 -42.07 -10.90
C ASP A 981 4.43 -41.33 -9.73
N GLY A 982 5.70 -40.93 -9.87
CA GLY A 982 6.37 -40.11 -8.86
C GLY A 982 7.91 -40.07 -8.88
N LEU A 983 8.48 -39.22 -8.02
CA LEU A 983 9.93 -39.10 -7.80
C LEU A 983 10.32 -38.82 -6.34
N GLN A 984 11.58 -39.09 -6.01
CA GLN A 984 12.22 -38.72 -4.74
C GLN A 984 13.68 -38.36 -4.99
N CYS A 985 14.13 -37.27 -4.39
CA CYS A 985 15.53 -36.83 -4.39
C CYS A 985 16.23 -37.23 -3.09
N SER A 986 17.51 -37.58 -3.14
CA SER A 986 18.39 -37.76 -1.98
C SER A 986 19.55 -36.78 -2.05
N TYR A 987 20.01 -36.30 -0.89
CA TYR A 987 21.05 -35.28 -0.75
C TYR A 987 22.18 -35.77 0.16
N ALA A 988 23.42 -35.33 -0.11
CA ALA A 988 24.59 -35.66 0.72
C ALA A 988 25.49 -34.43 0.97
N SER A 989 26.04 -34.32 2.17
CA SER A 989 27.05 -33.33 2.57
C SER A 989 28.09 -33.99 3.48
N GLY A 990 29.31 -34.22 2.97
CA GLY A 990 30.31 -34.99 3.71
C GLY A 990 29.83 -36.41 4.02
N ASP A 991 29.85 -36.78 5.31
CA ASP A 991 29.36 -38.08 5.81
C ASP A 991 27.86 -38.10 6.09
N ASP A 992 27.17 -36.96 5.98
CA ASP A 992 25.75 -36.84 6.25
C ASP A 992 24.90 -37.00 4.97
N SER A 993 23.78 -37.72 5.09
CA SER A 993 22.87 -38.01 3.97
C SER A 993 21.42 -37.85 4.39
N THR A 994 20.63 -37.13 3.59
CA THR A 994 19.24 -36.81 3.89
C THR A 994 18.36 -37.05 2.66
N ASP A 995 17.26 -37.78 2.82
CA ASP A 995 16.26 -37.95 1.77
C ASP A 995 15.31 -36.75 1.72
N GLY A 996 15.05 -36.24 0.51
CA GLY A 996 14.06 -35.21 0.25
C GLY A 996 12.62 -35.74 0.24
N LEU A 997 11.66 -34.84 0.03
CA LEU A 997 10.24 -35.17 0.00
C LEU A 997 9.95 -36.19 -1.12
N ARG A 998 9.25 -37.27 -0.76
CA ARG A 998 8.78 -38.29 -1.71
C ARG A 998 7.46 -37.83 -2.33
N LEU A 999 7.46 -37.65 -3.65
CA LEU A 999 6.32 -37.18 -4.43
C LEU A 999 5.77 -38.34 -5.27
N THR A 1000 4.82 -39.11 -4.74
CA THR A 1000 4.24 -40.29 -5.43
C THR A 1000 2.73 -40.33 -5.30
N VAL A 1001 2.02 -40.81 -6.33
CA VAL A 1001 0.57 -41.07 -6.28
C VAL A 1001 0.25 -42.13 -5.20
N GLY A 1002 -0.87 -41.98 -4.49
CA GLY A 1002 -1.21 -42.77 -3.30
C GLY A 1002 -1.16 -44.29 -3.50
N ALA A 1003 -1.52 -44.79 -4.69
CA ALA A 1003 -1.49 -46.22 -5.03
C ALA A 1003 -0.08 -46.84 -5.06
N ARG A 1004 0.97 -46.03 -5.20
CA ARG A 1004 2.38 -46.46 -5.31
C ARG A 1004 3.23 -46.09 -4.10
N ALA A 1005 2.67 -45.40 -3.10
CA ALA A 1005 3.42 -44.89 -1.94
C ALA A 1005 4.13 -46.01 -1.13
N SER A 1006 3.62 -47.24 -1.16
CA SER A 1006 4.18 -48.40 -0.46
C SER A 1006 5.12 -49.28 -1.31
N GLN A 1007 5.35 -48.95 -2.59
CA GLN A 1007 6.13 -49.78 -3.52
C GLN A 1007 7.58 -49.28 -3.72
N PRO A 1008 8.55 -50.15 -4.04
CA PRO A 1008 9.93 -49.74 -4.32
C PRO A 1008 10.04 -48.94 -5.64
N PRO A 1009 11.10 -48.11 -5.81
CA PRO A 1009 11.31 -47.33 -7.03
C PRO A 1009 11.70 -48.23 -8.22
N ASP A 1010 11.24 -47.88 -9.41
CA ASP A 1010 11.51 -48.63 -10.66
C ASP A 1010 12.90 -48.29 -11.24
N GLN A 1011 13.32 -47.03 -11.10
CA GLN A 1011 14.64 -46.58 -11.53
C GLN A 1011 15.30 -45.73 -10.45
N THR A 1012 16.61 -45.89 -10.28
CA THR A 1012 17.42 -45.07 -9.38
C THR A 1012 18.69 -44.62 -10.09
N LEU A 1013 18.92 -43.30 -10.12
CA LEU A 1013 20.16 -42.68 -10.59
C LEU A 1013 20.96 -42.16 -9.39
N ALA A 1014 22.07 -42.82 -9.07
CA ALA A 1014 23.08 -42.27 -8.16
C ALA A 1014 24.05 -41.35 -8.94
N LEU A 1015 24.22 -40.13 -8.44
CA LEU A 1015 25.10 -39.11 -9.00
C LEU A 1015 26.51 -39.26 -8.43
N LEU A 1016 27.51 -39.17 -9.30
CA LEU A 1016 28.93 -39.21 -8.93
C LEU A 1016 29.41 -37.84 -8.39
N PRO A 1017 30.56 -37.77 -7.70
CA PRO A 1017 31.14 -36.48 -7.29
C PRO A 1017 31.36 -35.55 -8.49
N GLY A 1018 30.77 -34.35 -8.44
CA GLY A 1018 30.80 -33.37 -9.54
C GLY A 1018 29.79 -33.64 -10.67
N GLU A 1019 28.96 -34.67 -10.56
CA GLU A 1019 27.86 -34.94 -11.47
C GLU A 1019 26.62 -34.13 -11.07
N ALA A 1020 26.01 -33.47 -12.04
CA ALA A 1020 24.82 -32.65 -11.85
C ALA A 1020 23.83 -32.86 -12.99
N ILE A 1021 22.53 -32.79 -12.70
CA ILE A 1021 21.48 -32.87 -13.72
C ILE A 1021 21.41 -31.52 -14.44
N VAL A 1022 21.52 -31.53 -15.77
CA VAL A 1022 21.58 -30.31 -16.59
C VAL A 1022 20.50 -30.24 -17.66
N ARG A 1023 19.69 -31.29 -17.81
CA ARG A 1023 18.57 -31.31 -18.76
C ARG A 1023 17.43 -32.18 -18.24
N VAL A 1024 16.20 -31.72 -18.43
CA VAL A 1024 14.97 -32.41 -18.00
C VAL A 1024 14.00 -32.45 -19.19
N THR A 1025 13.59 -33.66 -19.56
CA THR A 1025 12.76 -33.93 -20.73
C THR A 1025 11.64 -34.89 -20.38
N GLY A 1026 10.53 -34.90 -21.11
CA GLY A 1026 9.48 -35.88 -20.89
C GLY A 1026 8.45 -35.90 -22.00
N ARG A 1027 7.35 -36.61 -21.77
CA ARG A 1027 6.18 -36.60 -22.66
C ARG A 1027 4.91 -36.39 -21.86
N ARG A 1028 4.01 -35.56 -22.39
CA ARG A 1028 2.74 -35.24 -21.74
C ARG A 1028 1.57 -35.21 -22.73
N GLY A 1029 0.44 -35.77 -22.30
CA GLY A 1029 -0.88 -35.59 -22.90
C GLY A 1029 -1.76 -34.76 -21.95
N ALA A 1030 -2.88 -35.34 -21.50
CA ALA A 1030 -3.65 -34.81 -20.38
C ALA A 1030 -2.94 -35.02 -19.02
N TRP A 1031 -2.07 -36.04 -18.94
CA TRP A 1031 -1.25 -36.40 -17.77
C TRP A 1031 0.22 -36.58 -18.18
N MET A 1032 1.12 -36.73 -17.20
CA MET A 1032 2.53 -36.98 -17.48
C MET A 1032 2.78 -38.45 -17.83
N ASP A 1033 3.08 -38.72 -19.10
CA ASP A 1033 3.32 -40.07 -19.61
C ASP A 1033 4.74 -40.54 -19.29
N SER A 1034 5.75 -39.69 -19.50
CA SER A 1034 7.14 -40.02 -19.19
C SER A 1034 7.95 -38.83 -18.69
N PHE A 1035 8.97 -39.12 -17.90
CA PHE A 1035 9.90 -38.15 -17.33
C PHE A 1035 11.33 -38.68 -17.41
N GLY A 1036 12.27 -37.83 -17.84
CA GLY A 1036 13.66 -38.17 -18.01
C GLY A 1036 14.60 -37.02 -17.70
N VAL A 1037 15.82 -37.37 -17.29
CA VAL A 1037 16.87 -36.43 -16.90
C VAL A 1037 18.18 -36.80 -17.57
N THR A 1038 18.99 -35.80 -17.93
CA THR A 1038 20.37 -35.97 -18.43
C THR A 1038 21.34 -35.20 -17.54
N THR A 1039 22.48 -35.82 -17.20
CA THR A 1039 23.54 -35.22 -16.39
C THR A 1039 24.62 -34.54 -17.23
N ASN A 1040 25.41 -33.67 -16.59
CA ASN A 1040 26.59 -33.03 -17.20
C ASN A 1040 27.64 -34.04 -17.65
N PHE A 1041 27.60 -35.29 -17.16
CA PHE A 1041 28.46 -36.39 -17.59
C PHE A 1041 27.89 -37.18 -18.77
N GLY A 1042 26.71 -36.81 -19.27
CA GLY A 1042 26.06 -37.48 -20.41
C GLY A 1042 25.21 -38.70 -20.05
N ARG A 1043 25.06 -39.04 -18.75
CA ARG A 1043 24.18 -40.13 -18.30
C ARG A 1043 22.72 -39.67 -18.39
N SER A 1044 21.84 -40.51 -18.91
CA SER A 1044 20.40 -40.23 -18.99
C SER A 1044 19.58 -41.38 -18.45
N ILE A 1045 18.52 -41.07 -17.70
CA ILE A 1045 17.50 -42.02 -17.27
C ILE A 1045 16.11 -41.49 -17.66
N ALA A 1046 15.15 -42.39 -17.91
CA ALA A 1046 13.78 -42.02 -18.25
C ALA A 1046 12.81 -43.10 -17.76
N ALA A 1047 11.73 -42.69 -17.11
CA ALA A 1047 10.68 -43.56 -16.56
C ALA A 1047 9.29 -43.13 -17.08
N GLY A 1048 8.42 -44.10 -17.39
CA GLY A 1048 7.05 -43.87 -17.90
C GLY A 1048 6.75 -44.47 -19.29
N GLY A 1049 5.58 -44.16 -19.84
CA GLY A 1049 5.02 -44.69 -21.08
C GLY A 1049 5.36 -43.91 -22.37
N ALA A 1050 4.97 -44.47 -23.52
CA ALA A 1050 5.25 -43.91 -24.85
C ALA A 1050 4.16 -42.92 -25.37
N GLY A 1051 3.20 -42.55 -24.52
CA GLY A 1051 2.13 -41.59 -24.82
C GLY A 1051 2.61 -40.13 -24.84
N GLY A 1052 1.71 -39.20 -25.21
CA GLY A 1052 1.93 -37.76 -25.09
C GLY A 1052 2.89 -37.13 -26.12
N GLY A 1053 2.83 -35.79 -26.20
CA GLY A 1053 3.75 -34.95 -26.95
C GLY A 1053 5.03 -34.66 -26.15
N PRO A 1054 6.20 -34.52 -26.81
CA PRO A 1054 7.46 -34.27 -26.12
C PRO A 1054 7.47 -32.88 -25.48
N PHE A 1055 8.13 -32.78 -24.32
CA PHE A 1055 8.41 -31.52 -23.67
C PHE A 1055 9.83 -31.47 -23.12
N GLU A 1056 10.35 -30.26 -22.98
CA GLU A 1056 11.62 -29.95 -22.32
C GLU A 1056 11.40 -28.79 -21.37
N VAL A 1057 12.02 -28.86 -20.18
CA VAL A 1057 11.98 -27.75 -19.24
C VAL A 1057 13.19 -26.84 -19.51
N PRO A 1058 12.99 -25.57 -19.89
CA PRO A 1058 14.09 -24.66 -20.20
C PRO A 1058 14.86 -24.30 -18.93
N LEU A 1059 16.14 -24.67 -18.86
CA LEU A 1059 17.06 -24.29 -17.79
C LEU A 1059 17.93 -23.11 -18.22
N PRO A 1060 18.23 -22.15 -17.32
CA PRO A 1060 19.17 -21.08 -17.64
C PRO A 1060 20.56 -21.66 -18.00
N PRO A 1061 21.32 -21.01 -18.90
CA PRO A 1061 22.61 -21.51 -19.32
C PRO A 1061 23.56 -21.69 -18.13
N GLY A 1062 24.16 -22.89 -18.01
CA GLY A 1062 25.10 -23.20 -16.93
C GLY A 1062 24.45 -23.53 -15.59
N HIS A 1063 23.12 -23.74 -15.54
CA HIS A 1063 22.44 -24.17 -14.33
C HIS A 1063 22.36 -25.70 -14.21
N ALA A 1064 22.46 -26.18 -12.98
CA ALA A 1064 22.21 -27.54 -12.54
C ALA A 1064 20.91 -27.63 -11.74
N VAL A 1065 20.18 -28.73 -11.89
CA VAL A 1065 18.97 -29.01 -11.11
C VAL A 1065 19.32 -29.37 -9.68
N ARG A 1066 18.58 -28.78 -8.74
CA ARG A 1066 18.72 -28.98 -7.29
C ARG A 1066 17.50 -29.66 -6.67
N ALA A 1067 16.30 -29.45 -7.23
CA ALA A 1067 15.07 -30.08 -6.77
C ALA A 1067 13.99 -30.10 -7.86
N PHE A 1068 12.93 -30.87 -7.61
CA PHE A 1068 11.73 -30.95 -8.44
C PHE A 1068 10.48 -30.71 -7.59
N ALA A 1069 9.49 -30.03 -8.15
CA ALA A 1069 8.12 -30.00 -7.66
C ALA A 1069 7.16 -30.56 -8.72
N LEU A 1070 6.11 -31.22 -8.25
CA LEU A 1070 5.11 -31.90 -9.08
C LEU A 1070 3.72 -31.58 -8.54
N ARG A 1071 2.73 -31.40 -9.42
CA ARG A 1071 1.32 -31.32 -8.99
C ARG A 1071 0.73 -32.73 -8.93
N LEU A 1072 0.23 -33.08 -7.74
CA LEU A 1072 -0.30 -34.40 -7.43
C LEU A 1072 -1.83 -34.34 -7.34
N GLY A 1073 -2.51 -35.05 -8.22
CA GLY A 1073 -3.93 -35.40 -8.13
C GLY A 1073 -4.08 -36.93 -8.21
N ASP A 1074 -5.05 -37.40 -8.99
CA ASP A 1074 -5.11 -38.84 -9.35
C ASP A 1074 -3.91 -39.29 -10.20
N HIS A 1075 -3.27 -38.35 -10.92
CA HIS A 1075 -2.07 -38.56 -11.74
C HIS A 1075 -1.08 -37.39 -11.57
N VAL A 1076 0.19 -37.59 -11.94
CA VAL A 1076 1.23 -36.56 -11.90
C VAL A 1076 1.14 -35.65 -13.13
N HIS A 1077 1.22 -34.34 -12.93
CA HIS A 1077 1.27 -33.35 -14.01
C HIS A 1077 2.11 -32.12 -13.61
N ASP A 1078 2.47 -31.31 -14.62
CA ASP A 1078 3.18 -30.03 -14.52
C ASP A 1078 4.46 -30.06 -13.65
N PRO A 1079 5.57 -30.62 -14.17
CA PRO A 1079 6.84 -30.62 -13.45
C PRO A 1079 7.47 -29.23 -13.41
N VAL A 1080 7.84 -28.80 -12.21
CA VAL A 1080 8.62 -27.59 -11.95
C VAL A 1080 10.02 -28.01 -11.50
N VAL A 1081 11.03 -27.45 -12.14
CA VAL A 1081 12.45 -27.75 -11.89
C VAL A 1081 13.10 -26.57 -11.21
N PHE A 1082 13.69 -26.79 -10.03
CA PHE A 1082 14.47 -25.78 -9.33
C PHE A 1082 15.95 -25.95 -9.67
N SER A 1083 16.58 -24.89 -10.18
CA SER A 1083 17.94 -24.92 -10.69
C SER A 1083 18.82 -23.81 -10.12
N ALA A 1084 20.13 -24.04 -10.09
CA ALA A 1084 21.13 -23.07 -9.64
C ALA A 1084 22.37 -23.12 -10.53
N PRO A 1085 23.22 -22.08 -10.58
CA PRO A 1085 24.50 -22.16 -11.28
C PRO A 1085 25.28 -23.40 -10.88
N ALA A 1086 25.67 -24.20 -11.86
CA ALA A 1086 26.45 -25.40 -11.65
C ALA A 1086 27.85 -25.05 -11.11
N PRO A 1087 28.51 -25.96 -10.36
CA PRO A 1087 29.87 -25.76 -9.91
C PRO A 1087 30.79 -25.51 -11.12
N ARG A 1088 31.46 -24.37 -11.13
CA ARG A 1088 32.40 -23.98 -12.19
C ARG A 1088 33.67 -24.82 -12.06
N GLY A 1089 34.00 -25.59 -13.09
CA GLY A 1089 35.21 -26.40 -13.10
C GLY A 1089 36.48 -25.62 -13.41
N PRO A 1090 37.64 -26.31 -13.42
CA PRO A 1090 38.95 -25.69 -13.63
C PRO A 1090 39.08 -25.04 -15.02
N VAL A 1091 38.37 -25.56 -16.02
CA VAL A 1091 38.37 -25.01 -17.38
C VAL A 1091 37.67 -23.65 -17.41
N PHE A 1092 36.55 -23.52 -16.69
CA PHE A 1092 35.84 -22.26 -16.55
C PHE A 1092 36.71 -21.19 -15.87
N ALA A 1093 37.38 -21.53 -14.76
CA ALA A 1093 38.26 -20.61 -14.04
C ALA A 1093 39.45 -20.13 -14.88
N ALA A 1094 40.05 -21.02 -15.67
CA ALA A 1094 41.15 -20.67 -16.57
C ALA A 1094 40.71 -19.69 -17.67
N LEU A 1095 39.48 -19.83 -18.18
CA LEU A 1095 38.90 -18.92 -19.17
C LEU A 1095 38.49 -17.57 -18.58
N GLU A 1096 37.97 -17.52 -17.36
CA GLU A 1096 37.73 -16.25 -16.66
C GLU A 1096 39.04 -15.48 -16.44
N ALA A 1097 40.11 -16.16 -16.02
CA ALA A 1097 41.43 -15.55 -15.90
C ALA A 1097 41.97 -15.04 -17.26
N ALA A 1098 41.70 -15.76 -18.34
CA ALA A 1098 42.05 -15.31 -19.69
C ALA A 1098 41.22 -14.08 -20.11
N ALA A 1099 39.93 -14.03 -19.79
CA ALA A 1099 39.06 -12.91 -20.12
C ALA A 1099 39.41 -11.62 -19.37
N ALA A 1100 40.03 -11.72 -18.19
CA ALA A 1100 40.53 -10.56 -17.46
C ALA A 1100 41.77 -9.91 -18.12
N THR A 1101 42.50 -10.64 -18.98
CA THR A 1101 43.78 -10.19 -19.56
C THR A 1101 43.74 -10.03 -21.08
N ALA A 1102 42.83 -10.72 -21.78
CA ALA A 1102 42.75 -10.78 -23.24
C ALA A 1102 41.45 -10.17 -23.79
N ASN A 1103 41.51 -9.67 -25.03
CA ASN A 1103 40.36 -9.07 -25.71
C ASN A 1103 39.24 -10.09 -25.98
N LYS A 1104 37.98 -9.64 -25.88
CA LYS A 1104 36.76 -10.46 -26.08
C LYS A 1104 36.77 -11.36 -27.36
N PRO A 1105 37.22 -10.90 -28.54
CA PRO A 1105 37.25 -11.74 -29.75
C PRO A 1105 38.26 -12.89 -29.67
N THR A 1106 39.39 -12.67 -29.00
CA THR A 1106 40.43 -13.69 -28.81
C THR A 1106 39.91 -14.82 -27.92
N VAL A 1107 39.21 -14.45 -26.84
CA VAL A 1107 38.60 -15.39 -25.91
C VAL A 1107 37.45 -16.17 -26.56
N ALA A 1108 36.66 -15.53 -27.42
CA ALA A 1108 35.62 -16.19 -28.22
C ALA A 1108 36.20 -17.24 -29.18
N ALA A 1109 37.23 -16.87 -29.95
CA ALA A 1109 37.87 -17.77 -30.91
C ALA A 1109 38.55 -18.96 -30.21
N GLY A 1110 39.23 -18.71 -29.08
CA GLY A 1110 39.91 -19.74 -28.30
C GLY A 1110 38.94 -20.73 -27.65
N SER A 1111 37.90 -20.24 -26.97
CA SER A 1111 36.88 -21.10 -26.37
C SER A 1111 36.11 -21.94 -27.41
N ALA A 1112 35.78 -21.38 -28.58
CA ALA A 1112 35.14 -22.11 -29.67
C ALA A 1112 36.04 -23.21 -30.26
N ALA A 1113 37.35 -22.93 -30.41
CA ALA A 1113 38.32 -23.90 -30.91
C ALA A 1113 38.52 -25.07 -29.93
N VAL A 1114 38.63 -24.80 -28.62
CA VAL A 1114 38.75 -25.85 -27.59
C VAL A 1114 37.49 -26.71 -27.55
N LEU A 1115 36.30 -26.09 -27.58
CA LEU A 1115 35.02 -26.81 -27.59
C LEU A 1115 34.90 -27.77 -28.78
N ARG A 1116 35.41 -27.39 -29.96
CA ARG A 1116 35.45 -28.26 -31.15
C ARG A 1116 36.32 -29.49 -30.93
N TYR A 1117 37.49 -29.36 -30.30
CA TYR A 1117 38.34 -30.50 -29.99
C TYR A 1117 37.67 -31.48 -29.04
N LEU A 1118 37.07 -30.99 -27.97
CA LEU A 1118 36.41 -31.83 -26.97
C LEU A 1118 35.15 -32.51 -27.52
N ASN A 1119 34.33 -31.83 -28.34
CA ASN A 1119 33.16 -32.44 -28.97
C ASN A 1119 33.52 -33.60 -29.91
N ASN A 1120 34.61 -33.46 -30.67
CA ASN A 1120 35.09 -34.55 -31.52
C ASN A 1120 35.52 -35.77 -30.68
N LEU A 1121 36.21 -35.53 -29.57
CA LEU A 1121 36.62 -36.57 -28.64
C LEU A 1121 35.41 -37.25 -27.96
N ALA A 1122 34.39 -36.48 -27.58
CA ALA A 1122 33.16 -37.01 -26.98
C ALA A 1122 32.32 -37.84 -27.97
N ALA A 1123 32.29 -37.45 -29.25
CA ALA A 1123 31.55 -38.17 -30.30
C ALA A 1123 32.21 -39.49 -30.73
N ALA A 1124 33.54 -39.56 -30.70
CA ALA A 1124 34.32 -40.74 -31.11
C ALA A 1124 35.44 -41.04 -30.10
N PRO A 1125 35.12 -41.48 -28.87
CA PRO A 1125 36.08 -41.63 -27.78
C PRO A 1125 37.11 -42.74 -28.00
N THR A 1126 36.84 -43.68 -28.91
CA THR A 1126 37.74 -44.77 -29.28
C THR A 1126 38.67 -44.45 -30.44
N ASP A 1127 38.53 -43.29 -31.12
CA ASP A 1127 39.39 -42.89 -32.23
C ASP A 1127 40.71 -42.29 -31.72
N PRO A 1128 41.87 -42.93 -31.95
CA PRO A 1128 43.16 -42.46 -31.46
C PRO A 1128 43.57 -41.08 -32.01
N ARG A 1129 42.98 -40.65 -33.14
CA ARG A 1129 43.25 -39.34 -33.74
C ARG A 1129 42.69 -38.18 -32.92
N CYS A 1130 41.66 -38.42 -32.12
CA CYS A 1130 41.07 -37.43 -31.24
C CYS A 1130 41.80 -37.33 -29.89
N HIS A 1131 42.71 -38.28 -29.60
CA HIS A 1131 43.45 -38.33 -28.33
C HIS A 1131 44.70 -37.46 -28.30
N LYS A 1132 45.17 -36.96 -29.45
CA LYS A 1132 46.38 -36.12 -29.57
C LYS A 1132 46.10 -34.82 -30.30
N ILE A 1133 46.48 -33.70 -29.68
CA ILE A 1133 46.37 -32.36 -30.27
C ILE A 1133 47.77 -31.77 -30.43
N LYS A 1134 48.19 -31.52 -31.66
CA LYS A 1134 49.49 -30.92 -31.99
C LYS A 1134 49.48 -29.42 -31.73
N THR A 1135 50.38 -28.93 -30.88
CA THR A 1135 50.46 -27.49 -30.53
C THR A 1135 50.98 -26.61 -31.66
N THR A 1136 51.78 -27.16 -32.59
CA THR A 1136 52.31 -26.46 -33.78
C THR A 1136 51.32 -26.41 -34.96
N ASN A 1137 50.10 -26.94 -34.79
CA ASN A 1137 49.05 -26.85 -35.82
C ASN A 1137 48.64 -25.37 -36.03
N GLY A 1138 48.59 -24.91 -37.27
CA GLY A 1138 48.18 -23.54 -37.61
C GLY A 1138 46.79 -23.14 -37.06
N PHE A 1139 45.86 -24.10 -36.93
CA PHE A 1139 44.56 -23.86 -36.28
C PHE A 1139 44.68 -23.64 -34.76
N PHE A 1140 45.57 -24.38 -34.09
CA PHE A 1140 45.83 -24.26 -32.65
C PHE A 1140 46.58 -22.96 -32.32
N VAL A 1141 47.64 -22.66 -33.08
CA VAL A 1141 48.44 -21.43 -32.89
C VAL A 1141 47.59 -20.17 -33.10
N LYS A 1142 46.74 -20.15 -34.12
CA LYS A 1142 45.91 -18.99 -34.44
C LYS A 1142 44.81 -18.73 -33.40
N ASN A 1143 44.13 -19.77 -32.95
CA ASN A 1143 42.91 -19.62 -32.16
C ASN A 1143 43.09 -19.88 -30.65
N VAL A 1144 43.97 -20.82 -30.26
CA VAL A 1144 44.09 -21.30 -28.88
C VAL A 1144 45.31 -20.72 -28.18
N ALA A 1145 46.48 -20.67 -28.85
CA ALA A 1145 47.71 -20.14 -28.25
C ALA A 1145 47.63 -18.64 -27.91
N SER A 1146 46.74 -17.91 -28.60
CA SER A 1146 46.47 -16.48 -28.36
C SER A 1146 45.77 -16.18 -27.03
N LEU A 1147 45.28 -17.20 -26.31
CA LEU A 1147 44.76 -17.06 -24.94
C LEU A 1147 45.85 -16.83 -23.88
N GLY A 1148 47.12 -17.07 -24.22
CA GLY A 1148 48.25 -16.98 -23.29
C GLY A 1148 48.61 -18.32 -22.65
N ALA A 1149 49.91 -18.60 -22.53
CA ALA A 1149 50.45 -19.89 -22.08
C ALA A 1149 49.88 -20.43 -20.74
N PRO A 1150 49.77 -19.64 -19.64
CA PRO A 1150 49.26 -20.15 -18.37
C PRO A 1150 47.77 -20.54 -18.44
N HIS A 1151 46.98 -19.84 -19.26
CA HIS A 1151 45.55 -20.11 -19.43
C HIS A 1151 45.31 -21.35 -20.28
N VAL A 1152 46.10 -21.55 -21.35
CA VAL A 1152 46.04 -22.76 -22.18
C VAL A 1152 46.39 -24.00 -21.36
N VAL A 1153 47.43 -23.91 -20.52
CA VAL A 1153 47.78 -25.01 -19.61
C VAL A 1153 46.62 -25.31 -18.66
N GLY A 1154 46.00 -24.31 -18.04
CA GLY A 1154 44.83 -24.49 -17.16
C GLY A 1154 43.64 -25.16 -17.85
N VAL A 1155 43.32 -24.78 -19.09
CA VAL A 1155 42.21 -25.35 -19.86
C VAL A 1155 42.44 -26.82 -20.21
N PHE A 1156 43.62 -27.18 -20.73
CA PHE A 1156 43.89 -28.55 -21.17
C PHE A 1156 44.17 -29.49 -20.00
N THR A 1157 44.86 -29.04 -18.95
CA THR A 1157 45.03 -29.83 -17.72
C THR A 1157 43.68 -30.05 -17.02
N GLY A 1158 42.81 -29.03 -16.99
CA GLY A 1158 41.43 -29.15 -16.49
C GLY A 1158 40.58 -30.15 -17.29
N ALA A 1159 40.84 -30.29 -18.59
CA ALA A 1159 40.23 -31.29 -19.46
C ALA A 1159 40.98 -32.65 -19.50
N ARG A 1160 41.93 -32.90 -18.57
CA ARG A 1160 42.72 -34.13 -18.44
C ARG A 1160 43.63 -34.46 -19.63
N PHE A 1161 44.17 -33.43 -20.27
CA PHE A 1161 45.28 -33.57 -21.21
C PHE A 1161 46.61 -33.33 -20.51
N ALA A 1162 47.59 -34.15 -20.81
CA ALA A 1162 48.98 -33.94 -20.42
C ALA A 1162 49.79 -33.42 -21.62
N LEU A 1163 50.81 -32.62 -21.34
CA LEU A 1163 51.75 -32.19 -22.36
C LEU A 1163 52.83 -33.26 -22.52
N GLU A 1164 52.94 -33.85 -23.71
CA GLU A 1164 53.96 -34.83 -24.07
C GLU A 1164 54.83 -34.33 -25.23
N MET A 1165 56.11 -34.67 -25.17
CA MET A 1165 57.07 -34.40 -26.24
C MET A 1165 57.22 -35.66 -27.10
N ALA A 1166 56.92 -35.57 -28.39
CA ALA A 1166 57.15 -36.64 -29.35
C ALA A 1166 57.75 -36.05 -30.63
N ASP A 1167 58.84 -36.64 -31.13
CA ASP A 1167 59.48 -36.24 -32.40
C ASP A 1167 59.83 -34.73 -32.51
N GLY A 1168 60.19 -34.09 -31.40
CA GLY A 1168 60.55 -32.66 -31.36
C GLY A 1168 59.37 -31.68 -31.36
N ASP A 1169 58.13 -32.17 -31.42
CA ASP A 1169 56.90 -31.38 -31.33
C ASP A 1169 56.19 -31.59 -29.97
N GLN A 1170 55.47 -30.55 -29.51
CA GLN A 1170 54.65 -30.59 -28.30
C GLN A 1170 53.22 -31.05 -28.62
N PHE A 1171 52.73 -32.05 -27.91
CA PHE A 1171 51.37 -32.58 -28.04
C PHE A 1171 50.61 -32.52 -26.72
N TRP A 1172 49.33 -32.14 -26.78
CA TRP A 1172 48.39 -32.42 -25.70
C TRP A 1172 47.79 -33.81 -25.92
N VAL A 1173 48.01 -34.72 -24.98
CA VAL A 1173 47.57 -36.12 -25.04
C VAL A 1173 46.52 -36.38 -23.96
N PHE A 1174 45.37 -36.90 -24.38
CA PHE A 1174 44.27 -37.27 -23.50
C PHE A 1174 44.59 -38.53 -22.70
N GLN A 1175 44.45 -38.46 -21.38
CA GLN A 1175 44.75 -39.58 -20.47
C GLN A 1175 43.57 -40.57 -20.39
N ALA A 1176 43.37 -41.36 -21.45
CA ALA A 1176 42.23 -42.28 -21.57
C ALA A 1176 42.27 -43.49 -20.61
N ALA A 1177 43.39 -43.75 -19.94
CA ALA A 1177 43.59 -44.89 -19.04
C ALA A 1177 42.97 -44.68 -17.64
N GLU A 1178 42.58 -43.46 -17.28
CA GLU A 1178 41.96 -43.17 -15.99
C GLU A 1178 40.46 -43.54 -15.96
N PRO A 1179 39.95 -44.08 -14.83
CA PRO A 1179 38.51 -44.32 -14.68
C PRO A 1179 37.74 -43.01 -14.82
N HIS A 1180 36.61 -43.04 -15.54
CA HIS A 1180 35.74 -41.88 -15.79
C HIS A 1180 36.37 -40.74 -16.60
N ALA A 1181 37.44 -40.98 -17.35
CA ALA A 1181 38.08 -39.96 -18.20
C ALA A 1181 37.10 -39.26 -19.16
N LEU A 1182 36.12 -39.98 -19.70
CA LEU A 1182 35.07 -39.41 -20.55
C LEU A 1182 34.14 -38.44 -19.80
N HIS A 1183 33.89 -38.67 -18.50
CA HIS A 1183 33.08 -37.77 -17.67
C HIS A 1183 33.77 -36.41 -17.50
N HIS A 1184 35.10 -36.39 -17.35
CA HIS A 1184 35.88 -35.15 -17.29
C HIS A 1184 35.82 -34.35 -18.60
N ILE A 1185 35.75 -35.02 -19.75
CA ILE A 1185 35.56 -34.35 -21.04
C ILE A 1185 34.17 -33.72 -21.14
N HIS A 1186 33.12 -34.44 -20.74
CA HIS A 1186 31.77 -33.88 -20.72
C HIS A 1186 31.64 -32.72 -19.72
N ALA A 1187 32.31 -32.78 -18.57
CA ALA A 1187 32.40 -31.67 -17.62
C ALA A 1187 33.12 -30.44 -18.23
N ALA A 1188 34.24 -30.63 -18.92
CA ALA A 1188 34.96 -29.57 -19.60
C ALA A 1188 34.17 -28.94 -20.76
N ILE A 1189 33.41 -29.75 -21.52
CA ILE A 1189 32.48 -29.27 -22.55
C ILE A 1189 31.41 -28.38 -21.93
N PHE A 1190 30.83 -28.84 -20.81
CA PHE A 1190 29.82 -28.08 -20.07
C PHE A 1190 30.38 -26.74 -19.54
N ASP A 1191 31.59 -26.72 -18.97
CA ASP A 1191 32.28 -25.49 -18.54
C ASP A 1191 32.46 -24.50 -19.71
N LEU A 1192 32.91 -24.97 -20.87
CA LEU A 1192 33.12 -24.15 -22.07
C LEU A 1192 31.81 -23.57 -22.62
N GLN A 1193 30.77 -24.40 -22.71
CA GLN A 1193 29.46 -23.97 -23.17
C GLN A 1193 28.86 -22.93 -22.22
N THR A 1194 29.01 -23.15 -20.91
CA THR A 1194 28.57 -22.21 -19.86
C THR A 1194 29.31 -20.89 -19.95
N PHE A 1195 30.63 -20.92 -20.08
CA PHE A 1195 31.46 -19.72 -20.22
C PHE A 1195 31.05 -18.90 -21.45
N ARG A 1196 30.88 -19.55 -22.60
CA ARG A 1196 30.46 -18.86 -23.83
C ARG A 1196 29.06 -18.25 -23.74
N ALA A 1197 28.12 -18.96 -23.12
CA ALA A 1197 26.77 -18.45 -22.92
C ALA A 1197 26.73 -17.22 -21.99
N LEU A 1198 27.49 -17.23 -20.89
CA LEU A 1198 27.54 -16.13 -19.92
C LEU A 1198 28.21 -14.86 -20.46
N HIS A 1199 29.19 -15.00 -21.37
CA HIS A 1199 29.90 -13.88 -21.97
C HIS A 1199 29.34 -13.44 -23.34
N GLU A 1200 28.23 -14.05 -23.79
CA GLU A 1200 27.60 -13.82 -25.09
C GLU A 1200 28.59 -13.99 -26.26
N LEU A 1201 29.32 -15.12 -26.31
CA LEU A 1201 30.45 -15.39 -27.24
C LEU A 1201 30.18 -16.41 -28.37
#